data_AF-A0A2N1PP67-F1
#
_entry.id   AF-A0A2N1PP67-F1
#
_cell.length_a   1.000
_cell.length_b   1.000
_cell.length_c   1.000
_cell.angle_alpha   90.00
_cell.angle_beta   90.00
_cell.angle_gamma   90.00
#
_symmetry.space_group_name_H-M   'P 1'
#
loop_
_entity.id
_entity.type
_entity.pdbx_description
1 polymer ?
#
loop_
_entity_poly.entity_id
_entity_poly.type
_entity_poly.pdbx_seq_one_letter_code
_entity_poly.pdbx_strand_id
1 'polypeptide(L)'
;MISPESRSESSREYRFEIFFTVFWVILIFALFVGGFFEGLEVRTMDLRFRLRNPQAESRQIMMLPMTSDCLQEENIGPWPWSREVHAKVVSLLTRASCRAAGFDVLFKDELDQGDREFERALKNSGRIILAQIIENTTLLDPESMSMVPAKMPVRPYTELAEKAAGFGFINVDFQGFNQDGVVRKVLLFENVDSGMQFSLAARLFFLARDIDPDKVRLDSRGLRLPDGSLIPLLTSWHFERIGEKRVLGLTIPLYWFRKSLYYLVNFSGATQTGRFDELALHMVYRASLEDGTISADQTARMVDTLKDKIVIIGPKASIFADTKVTPVGVMPGMEVHANVLKNFIEGRHLWRFGIVGNFILFAIMGGAAFLLTRKTLPGMRDLVFIPGAAIVYILFASWLFGAHDLVVEIIPTMAVWLVAPMVMRFYQMFIKLLITNRELVVANTSLDRKIREVTHLYEASRSLNIIDDLDLVIDTVLLNACRVVEGRSGSFYVYDEDVEKLLLKSSTGDDSIFTRDDMVDSIPESQDKPVKIELSSDSSAPSGEQIEKSGSGEKADSRKTANSEEALSSEDLLGNAISYSMGEGIVGEVARDRKARILGPHELASYKFSSHKNPQSMLCVPVTLKDRIIGVIVLEDKKTALFDESDIRLIQAFASQAAVTIENARLYKLAVFDGLTKLYVHRFFQGRLLQEFKRTQRYKAPLAVLLSDIDHFKRFNDTYGHQVGDIVLAGTAEIFKKSVREIDLVARYGGEEFAVILPQTDTDGAIIVAERIRKSVEEFDYLHPDGRILKVAVSIGVATYNGTEVDEPKELVRQSDMALYHAKENGRNQVVVFAPGMDRENM
;
A
#
# COMPACT_ATOMS: atom_id res chain seq x y z
N MET A 1 -20.75 -12.78 7.42
CA MET A 1 -20.18 -11.93 8.50
C MET A 1 -19.30 -12.81 9.36
N ILE A 2 -18.00 -12.57 9.38
CA ILE A 2 -17.06 -13.22 10.31
C ILE A 2 -16.94 -12.25 11.51
N SER A 3 -17.00 -12.76 12.74
CA SER A 3 -17.13 -11.93 13.96
C SER A 3 -15.94 -10.97 14.15
N PRO A 4 -16.15 -9.78 14.77
CA PRO A 4 -15.08 -8.80 15.04
C PRO A 4 -13.93 -9.36 15.89
N GLU A 5 -14.20 -10.32 16.79
CA GLU A 5 -13.19 -10.93 17.67
C GLU A 5 -12.13 -11.72 16.88
N SER A 6 -12.55 -12.45 15.84
CA SER A 6 -11.64 -13.24 14.97
C SER A 6 -10.65 -12.38 14.15
N ARG A 7 -10.97 -11.10 13.90
CA ARG A 7 -10.06 -10.15 13.24
C ARG A 7 -8.96 -9.67 14.18
N SER A 8 -9.22 -9.60 15.47
CA SER A 8 -8.22 -9.11 16.44
C SER A 8 -7.16 -10.17 16.76
N GLU A 9 -7.56 -11.42 16.94
CA GLU A 9 -6.65 -12.56 17.20
C GLU A 9 -5.72 -12.81 16.01
N SER A 10 -6.27 -12.88 14.80
CA SER A 10 -5.45 -13.07 13.59
C SER A 10 -4.42 -11.93 13.41
N SER A 11 -4.80 -10.67 13.63
CA SER A 11 -3.86 -9.54 13.51
C SER A 11 -2.69 -9.60 14.50
N ARG A 12 -2.92 -10.18 15.69
CA ARG A 12 -1.92 -10.31 16.75
C ARG A 12 -0.95 -11.46 16.45
N GLU A 13 -1.46 -12.58 15.95
CA GLU A 13 -0.66 -13.69 15.44
C GLU A 13 0.24 -13.27 14.27
N TYR A 14 -0.29 -12.54 13.27
CA TYR A 14 0.52 -12.04 12.16
C TYR A 14 1.64 -11.12 12.62
N ARG A 15 1.36 -10.19 13.55
CA ARG A 15 2.40 -9.29 14.09
C ARG A 15 3.49 -10.06 14.83
N PHE A 16 3.11 -11.09 15.59
CA PHE A 16 4.06 -11.95 16.27
C PHE A 16 4.91 -12.75 15.28
N GLU A 17 4.32 -13.36 14.25
CA GLU A 17 5.07 -14.09 13.21
C GLU A 17 6.04 -13.20 12.43
N ILE A 18 5.63 -11.96 12.10
CA ILE A 18 6.52 -10.96 11.46
C ILE A 18 7.70 -10.67 12.36
N PHE A 19 7.44 -10.30 13.61
CA PHE A 19 8.47 -9.95 14.56
C PHE A 19 9.44 -11.13 14.76
N PHE A 20 8.91 -12.34 14.95
CA PHE A 20 9.68 -13.55 15.11
C PHE A 20 10.58 -13.83 13.90
N THR A 21 10.02 -13.71 12.69
CA THR A 21 10.78 -13.94 11.44
C THR A 21 11.88 -12.91 11.26
N VAL A 22 11.57 -11.61 11.44
CA VAL A 22 12.55 -10.52 11.33
C VAL A 22 13.65 -10.66 12.39
N PHE A 23 13.29 -10.98 13.64
CA PHE A 23 14.24 -11.22 14.72
C PHE A 23 15.23 -12.34 14.36
N TRP A 24 14.76 -13.48 13.88
CA TRP A 24 15.63 -14.60 13.50
C TRP A 24 16.50 -14.29 12.29
N VAL A 25 15.98 -13.57 11.28
CA VAL A 25 16.79 -13.13 10.14
C VAL A 25 17.92 -12.21 10.60
N ILE A 26 17.62 -11.23 11.47
CA ILE A 26 18.64 -10.33 12.04
C ILE A 26 19.64 -11.11 12.90
N LEU A 27 19.18 -12.03 13.74
CA LEU A 27 20.04 -12.84 14.60
C LEU A 27 20.98 -13.72 13.78
N ILE A 28 20.48 -14.42 12.76
CA ILE A 28 21.28 -15.30 11.91
C ILE A 28 22.28 -14.47 11.09
N PHE A 29 21.87 -13.32 10.58
CA PHE A 29 22.77 -12.39 9.92
C PHE A 29 23.87 -11.89 10.86
N ALA A 30 23.53 -11.52 12.11
CA ALA A 30 24.49 -11.12 13.13
C ALA A 30 25.48 -12.25 13.48
N LEU A 31 25.01 -13.50 13.60
CA LEU A 31 25.87 -14.67 13.82
C LEU A 31 26.81 -14.93 12.64
N PHE A 32 26.35 -14.68 11.40
CA PHE A 32 27.17 -14.80 10.20
C PHE A 32 28.26 -13.72 10.16
N VAL A 33 27.89 -12.45 10.37
CA VAL A 33 28.84 -11.33 10.41
C VAL A 33 29.81 -11.46 11.58
N GLY A 34 29.37 -11.98 12.72
CA GLY A 34 30.19 -12.26 13.89
C GLY A 34 31.11 -13.48 13.77
N GLY A 35 31.13 -14.19 12.63
CA GLY A 35 32.02 -15.32 12.38
C GLY A 35 31.67 -16.60 13.16
N PHE A 36 30.50 -16.67 13.82
CA PHE A 36 30.10 -17.83 14.62
C PHE A 36 30.03 -19.11 13.78
N PHE A 37 29.41 -19.04 12.60
CA PHE A 37 29.29 -20.18 11.68
C PHE A 37 30.64 -20.63 11.11
N GLU A 38 31.56 -19.69 10.84
CA GLU A 38 32.91 -20.02 10.38
C GLU A 38 33.69 -20.74 11.50
N GLY A 39 33.61 -20.25 12.74
CA GLY A 39 34.23 -20.91 13.89
C GLY A 39 33.71 -22.33 14.12
N LEU A 40 32.41 -22.57 13.94
CA LEU A 40 31.84 -23.92 13.97
C LEU A 40 32.34 -24.77 12.80
N GLU A 41 32.36 -24.25 11.57
CA GLU A 41 32.84 -25.01 10.39
C GLU A 41 34.28 -25.48 10.60
N VAL A 42 35.15 -24.60 11.08
CA VAL A 42 36.56 -24.91 11.36
C VAL A 42 36.68 -26.02 12.41
N ARG A 43 35.88 -25.98 13.49
CA ARG A 43 35.85 -27.06 14.50
C ARG A 43 35.37 -28.38 13.92
N THR A 44 34.38 -28.38 13.03
CA THR A 44 33.95 -29.62 12.35
C THR A 44 35.06 -30.16 11.43
N MET A 45 35.82 -29.27 10.79
CA MET A 45 36.96 -29.66 9.96
C MET A 45 38.08 -30.30 10.80
N ASP A 46 38.38 -29.75 11.97
CA ASP A 46 39.35 -30.36 12.90
C ASP A 46 38.94 -31.76 13.36
N LEU A 47 37.66 -31.92 13.71
CA LEU A 47 37.12 -33.23 14.05
C LEU A 47 37.27 -34.21 12.89
N ARG A 48 36.96 -33.79 11.65
CA ARG A 48 37.13 -34.61 10.45
C ARG A 48 38.60 -34.99 10.18
N PHE A 49 39.55 -34.09 10.43
CA PHE A 49 40.98 -34.42 10.36
C PHE A 49 41.37 -35.47 11.40
N ARG A 50 40.90 -35.34 12.65
CA ARG A 50 41.20 -36.29 13.73
C ARG A 50 40.60 -37.68 13.49
N LEU A 51 39.40 -37.73 12.91
CA LEU A 51 38.68 -38.97 12.59
C LEU A 51 39.20 -39.67 11.32
N ARG A 52 40.10 -39.02 10.57
CA ARG A 52 40.61 -39.59 9.32
C ARG A 52 41.51 -40.78 9.59
N ASN A 53 41.55 -41.72 8.65
CA ASN A 53 42.49 -42.83 8.74
C ASN A 53 43.94 -42.31 8.66
N PRO A 54 44.86 -42.88 9.43
CA PRO A 54 46.27 -42.57 9.29
C PRO A 54 46.77 -42.89 7.87
N GLN A 55 47.68 -42.07 7.37
CA GLN A 55 48.29 -42.29 6.06
C GLN A 55 49.60 -43.06 6.22
N ALA A 56 50.01 -43.79 5.18
CA ALA A 56 51.32 -44.44 5.15
C ALA A 56 52.45 -43.40 5.30
N GLU A 57 53.56 -43.79 5.93
CA GLU A 57 54.77 -42.98 6.04
C GLU A 57 55.36 -42.70 4.66
N SER A 58 55.87 -41.47 4.46
CA SER A 58 56.52 -41.12 3.20
C SER A 58 57.99 -41.54 3.24
N ARG A 59 58.32 -42.62 2.51
CA ARG A 59 59.70 -43.07 2.33
C ARG A 59 60.53 -42.17 1.40
N GLN A 60 59.98 -41.06 0.87
CA GLN A 60 60.75 -40.16 0.00
C GLN A 60 61.30 -38.94 0.75
N ILE A 61 60.78 -38.65 1.94
CA ILE A 61 61.16 -37.49 2.74
C ILE A 61 61.98 -37.98 3.94
N MET A 62 63.12 -37.34 4.18
CA MET A 62 63.94 -37.56 5.35
C MET A 62 64.07 -36.26 6.15
N MET A 63 63.81 -36.32 7.45
CA MET A 63 63.99 -35.19 8.34
C MET A 63 65.32 -35.31 9.09
N LEU A 64 66.06 -34.21 9.13
CA LEU A 64 67.27 -34.04 9.93
C LEU A 64 66.97 -33.07 11.09
N PRO A 65 66.29 -33.54 12.15
CA PRO A 65 65.92 -32.69 13.25
C PRO A 65 67.16 -32.27 14.05
N MET A 66 67.20 -30.99 14.41
CA MET A 66 68.08 -30.47 15.44
C MET A 66 67.42 -30.70 16.80
N THR A 67 67.78 -31.81 17.42
CA THR A 67 67.24 -32.26 18.71
C THR A 67 68.01 -31.64 19.88
N SER A 68 67.49 -31.81 21.11
CA SER A 68 68.20 -31.39 22.32
C SER A 68 69.57 -32.06 22.45
N ASP A 69 69.71 -33.30 21.98
CA ASP A 69 71.00 -34.02 21.96
C ASP A 69 72.02 -33.32 21.07
N CYS A 70 71.58 -32.70 19.96
CA CYS A 70 72.48 -31.95 19.09
C CYS A 70 73.06 -30.71 19.78
N LEU A 71 72.35 -30.12 20.75
CA LEU A 71 72.84 -28.98 21.53
C LEU A 71 73.84 -29.38 22.61
N GLN A 72 73.77 -30.62 23.08
CA GLN A 72 74.64 -31.16 24.13
C GLN A 72 75.86 -31.87 23.56
N GLU A 73 75.97 -31.95 22.22
CA GLU A 73 77.05 -32.61 21.52
C GLU A 73 78.35 -31.78 21.59
N GLU A 74 79.34 -32.29 22.34
CA GLU A 74 80.62 -31.63 22.55
C GLU A 74 81.37 -31.31 21.23
N ASN A 75 81.24 -32.17 20.22
CA ASN A 75 81.93 -31.99 18.92
C ASN A 75 81.31 -30.92 18.00
N ILE A 76 80.08 -30.46 18.28
CA ILE A 76 79.39 -29.44 17.47
C ILE A 76 79.50 -28.05 18.11
N GLY A 77 79.50 -27.99 19.44
CA GLY A 77 79.55 -26.74 20.20
C GLY A 77 78.18 -26.07 20.40
N PRO A 78 78.14 -24.91 21.06
CA PRO A 78 76.90 -24.24 21.43
C PRO A 78 76.19 -23.63 20.21
N TRP A 79 74.86 -23.56 20.28
CA TRP A 79 74.05 -22.85 19.29
C TRP A 79 74.17 -21.33 19.47
N PRO A 80 74.22 -20.51 18.39
CA PRO A 80 74.22 -20.88 16.97
C PRO A 80 75.53 -21.55 16.52
N TRP A 81 75.43 -22.62 15.75
CA TRP A 81 76.59 -23.39 15.29
C TRP A 81 77.39 -22.66 14.22
N SER A 82 78.69 -22.96 14.15
CA SER A 82 79.57 -22.51 13.07
C SER A 82 79.07 -23.01 11.70
N ARG A 83 79.32 -22.22 10.66
CA ARG A 83 78.94 -22.53 9.28
C ARG A 83 79.66 -23.75 8.73
N GLU A 84 80.82 -24.10 9.31
CA GLU A 84 81.52 -25.34 9.02
C GLU A 84 80.66 -26.57 9.33
N VAL A 85 79.91 -26.58 10.45
CA VAL A 85 79.00 -27.69 10.81
C VAL A 85 77.97 -27.93 9.69
N HIS A 86 77.37 -26.85 9.19
CA HIS A 86 76.40 -26.90 8.10
C HIS A 86 77.06 -27.31 6.77
N ALA A 87 78.28 -26.85 6.49
CA ALA A 87 79.06 -27.23 5.31
C ALA A 87 79.37 -28.73 5.26
N LYS A 88 79.74 -29.31 6.40
CA LYS A 88 80.04 -30.74 6.55
C LYS A 88 78.78 -31.60 6.36
N VAL A 89 77.66 -31.19 6.93
CA VAL A 89 76.34 -31.81 6.67
C VAL A 89 75.97 -31.77 5.19
N VAL A 90 76.08 -30.60 4.52
CA VAL A 90 75.80 -30.48 3.08
C VAL A 90 76.74 -31.34 2.23
N SER A 91 78.01 -31.44 2.62
CA SER A 91 79.00 -32.28 1.93
C SER A 91 78.61 -33.76 1.99
N LEU A 92 78.12 -34.24 3.14
CA LEU A 92 77.61 -35.61 3.25
C LEU A 92 76.33 -35.83 2.44
N LEU A 93 75.39 -34.91 2.48
CA LEU A 93 74.16 -34.97 1.69
C LEU A 93 74.46 -35.03 0.18
N THR A 94 75.46 -34.27 -0.26
CA THR A 94 75.95 -34.28 -1.64
C THR A 94 76.59 -35.62 -1.97
N ARG A 95 77.44 -36.17 -1.09
CA ARG A 95 78.01 -37.52 -1.25
C ARG A 95 76.91 -38.60 -1.33
N ALA A 96 75.84 -38.43 -0.58
CA ALA A 96 74.69 -39.33 -0.60
C ALA A 96 73.80 -39.20 -1.83
N SER A 97 74.01 -38.19 -2.68
CA SER A 97 73.16 -37.93 -3.85
C SER A 97 71.67 -37.75 -3.46
N CYS A 98 71.39 -36.95 -2.44
CA CYS A 98 70.01 -36.58 -2.14
C CYS A 98 69.42 -35.74 -3.28
N ARG A 99 68.10 -35.87 -3.55
CA ARG A 99 67.46 -35.15 -4.67
C ARG A 99 67.36 -33.65 -4.44
N ALA A 100 67.08 -33.26 -3.20
CA ALA A 100 67.08 -31.88 -2.74
C ALA A 100 67.18 -31.87 -1.21
N ALA A 101 67.76 -30.82 -0.64
CA ALA A 101 67.71 -30.57 0.79
C ALA A 101 67.35 -29.13 1.09
N GLY A 102 66.66 -28.89 2.21
CA GLY A 102 66.22 -27.56 2.62
C GLY A 102 66.53 -27.29 4.08
N PHE A 103 67.00 -26.08 4.36
CA PHE A 103 67.15 -25.59 5.73
C PHE A 103 65.92 -24.79 6.14
N ASP A 104 65.23 -25.25 7.17
CA ASP A 104 64.16 -24.54 7.90
C ASP A 104 64.78 -23.68 9.02
N VAL A 105 65.85 -22.95 8.69
CA VAL A 105 66.60 -22.05 9.58
C VAL A 105 67.06 -20.85 8.75
N LEU A 106 66.80 -19.64 9.24
CA LEU A 106 67.23 -18.41 8.57
C LEU A 106 68.68 -18.06 8.93
N PHE A 107 69.52 -17.94 7.91
CA PHE A 107 70.94 -17.59 8.03
C PHE A 107 71.19 -16.12 7.66
N LYS A 108 70.57 -15.19 8.42
CA LYS A 108 70.61 -13.74 8.11
C LYS A 108 71.90 -13.03 8.54
N ASP A 109 72.62 -13.58 9.52
CA ASP A 109 73.78 -12.92 10.14
C ASP A 109 75.10 -13.40 9.48
N GLU A 110 76.05 -12.47 9.31
CA GLU A 110 77.46 -12.76 8.98
C GLU A 110 78.13 -13.46 10.15
N LEU A 111 78.87 -14.55 9.89
CA LEU A 111 79.65 -15.25 10.90
C LEU A 111 81.10 -15.37 10.44
N ASP A 112 82.06 -14.88 11.23
CA ASP A 112 83.49 -14.91 10.89
C ASP A 112 84.05 -16.33 10.65
N GLN A 113 83.35 -17.38 11.11
CA GLN A 113 83.82 -18.78 11.05
C GLN A 113 82.96 -19.65 10.12
N GLY A 114 83.59 -20.12 9.02
CA GLY A 114 83.08 -21.21 8.18
C GLY A 114 82.21 -20.82 6.98
N ASP A 115 81.90 -19.54 6.76
CA ASP A 115 81.02 -19.09 5.65
C ASP A 115 81.54 -19.54 4.28
N ARG A 116 82.85 -19.37 4.01
CA ARG A 116 83.48 -19.80 2.75
C ARG A 116 83.36 -21.31 2.49
N GLU A 117 83.40 -22.13 3.54
CA GLU A 117 83.25 -23.58 3.39
C GLU A 117 81.80 -23.94 3.08
N PHE A 118 80.86 -23.26 3.73
CA PHE A 118 79.44 -23.45 3.49
C PHE A 118 79.04 -23.00 2.09
N GLU A 119 79.50 -21.84 1.63
CA GLU A 119 79.34 -21.38 0.25
C GLU A 119 79.83 -22.41 -0.77
N ARG A 120 81.02 -22.97 -0.54
CA ARG A 120 81.61 -23.99 -1.41
C ARG A 120 80.76 -25.26 -1.41
N ALA A 121 80.30 -25.71 -0.24
CA ALA A 121 79.43 -26.87 -0.11
C ALA A 121 78.08 -26.66 -0.83
N LEU A 122 77.46 -25.49 -0.67
CA LEU A 122 76.22 -25.11 -1.37
C LEU A 122 76.39 -25.13 -2.89
N LYS A 123 77.43 -24.47 -3.39
CA LYS A 123 77.75 -24.41 -4.82
C LYS A 123 78.04 -25.79 -5.41
N ASN A 124 78.81 -26.63 -4.70
CA ASN A 124 79.15 -27.98 -5.14
C ASN A 124 77.93 -28.91 -5.16
N SER A 125 77.01 -28.72 -4.21
CA SER A 125 75.79 -29.51 -4.14
C SER A 125 74.81 -29.17 -5.27
N GLY A 126 74.53 -27.87 -5.45
CA GLY A 126 73.50 -27.40 -6.39
C GLY A 126 72.07 -27.88 -6.06
N ARG A 127 71.88 -28.55 -4.91
CA ARG A 127 70.63 -29.20 -4.49
C ARG A 127 70.10 -28.66 -3.15
N ILE A 128 70.59 -27.52 -2.66
CA ILE A 128 70.25 -26.96 -1.35
C ILE A 128 69.38 -25.70 -1.46
N ILE A 129 68.21 -25.71 -0.84
CA ILE A 129 67.34 -24.54 -0.64
C ILE A 129 67.58 -23.95 0.76
N LEU A 130 67.72 -22.63 0.84
CA LEU A 130 67.81 -21.92 2.11
C LEU A 130 66.47 -21.27 2.48
N ALA A 131 66.20 -21.12 3.79
CA ALA A 131 65.02 -20.41 4.26
C ALA A 131 65.10 -18.91 3.94
N GLN A 132 63.95 -18.31 3.66
CA GLN A 132 63.73 -16.87 3.74
C GLN A 132 62.48 -16.58 4.59
N ILE A 133 62.28 -15.33 4.97
CA ILE A 133 61.07 -14.89 5.68
C ILE A 133 60.43 -13.77 4.86
N ILE A 134 59.09 -13.75 4.74
CA ILE A 134 58.40 -12.60 4.13
C ILE A 134 57.88 -11.71 5.26
N GLU A 135 58.40 -10.49 5.35
CA GLU A 135 57.99 -9.50 6.34
C GLU A 135 57.11 -8.43 5.70
N ASN A 136 56.03 -8.08 6.40
CA ASN A 136 55.25 -6.89 6.09
C ASN A 136 55.96 -5.70 6.73
N THR A 137 56.49 -4.80 5.90
CA THR A 137 57.15 -3.57 6.32
C THR A 137 56.43 -2.36 5.74
N THR A 138 56.79 -1.16 6.16
CA THR A 138 56.28 0.07 5.60
C THR A 138 57.45 0.84 4.99
N LEU A 139 57.41 1.05 3.68
CA LEU A 139 58.47 1.74 2.95
C LEU A 139 58.02 3.14 2.59
N LEU A 140 58.97 4.06 2.53
CA LEU A 140 58.75 5.36 1.94
C LEU A 140 58.71 5.19 0.42
N ASP A 141 57.55 5.42 -0.19
CA ASP A 141 57.44 5.50 -1.64
C ASP A 141 58.11 6.80 -2.11
N PRO A 142 59.20 6.73 -2.93
CA PRO A 142 59.95 7.91 -3.35
C PRO A 142 59.15 8.85 -4.27
N GLU A 143 58.10 8.37 -4.94
CA GLU A 143 57.27 9.22 -5.81
C GLU A 143 56.20 9.98 -5.02
N SER A 144 55.44 9.27 -4.17
CA SER A 144 54.39 9.90 -3.36
C SER A 144 54.88 10.52 -2.05
N MET A 145 56.14 10.28 -1.66
CA MET A 145 56.72 10.64 -0.35
C MET A 145 55.86 10.16 0.83
N SER A 146 55.09 9.08 0.63
CA SER A 146 54.18 8.53 1.62
C SER A 146 54.64 7.15 2.07
N MET A 147 54.31 6.79 3.31
CA MET A 147 54.61 5.48 3.87
C MET A 147 53.60 4.46 3.32
N VAL A 148 54.06 3.56 2.46
CA VAL A 148 53.23 2.54 1.80
C VAL A 148 53.57 1.16 2.37
N PRO A 149 52.57 0.33 2.72
CA PRO A 149 52.81 -1.04 3.13
C PRO A 149 53.44 -1.84 1.99
N ALA A 150 54.55 -2.52 2.27
CA ALA A 150 55.29 -3.33 1.32
C ALA A 150 55.61 -4.70 1.93
N LYS A 151 55.76 -5.71 1.07
CA LYS A 151 56.18 -7.06 1.47
C LYS A 151 57.60 -7.30 1.01
N MET A 152 58.53 -7.53 1.93
CA MET A 152 59.93 -7.73 1.61
C MET A 152 60.40 -9.13 2.04
N PRO A 153 61.09 -9.87 1.15
CA PRO A 153 61.75 -11.11 1.53
C PRO A 153 63.05 -10.80 2.29
N VAL A 154 63.12 -11.21 3.55
CA VAL A 154 64.34 -11.28 4.35
C VAL A 154 65.08 -12.55 3.98
N ARG A 155 66.21 -12.39 3.29
CA ARG A 155 67.02 -13.49 2.76
C ARG A 155 68.21 -13.82 3.69
N PRO A 156 68.84 -14.99 3.49
CA PRO A 156 70.15 -15.26 4.05
C PRO A 156 71.17 -14.20 3.66
N TYR A 157 72.29 -14.17 4.37
CA TYR A 157 73.44 -13.34 4.04
C TYR A 157 73.79 -13.42 2.54
N THR A 158 74.11 -12.28 1.93
CA THR A 158 74.19 -12.09 0.47
C THR A 158 75.10 -13.11 -0.21
N GLU A 159 76.27 -13.42 0.36
CA GLU A 159 77.23 -14.35 -0.25
C GLU A 159 76.68 -15.79 -0.27
N LEU A 160 76.04 -16.23 0.81
CA LEU A 160 75.37 -17.54 0.88
C LEU A 160 74.17 -17.60 -0.07
N ALA A 161 73.45 -16.49 -0.19
CA ALA A 161 72.29 -16.38 -1.04
C ALA A 161 72.64 -16.69 -2.51
N GLU A 162 73.75 -16.14 -3.02
CA GLU A 162 74.17 -16.38 -4.41
C GLU A 162 74.58 -17.83 -4.71
N LYS A 163 74.98 -18.61 -3.70
CA LYS A 163 75.50 -19.98 -3.90
C LYS A 163 74.46 -21.08 -3.67
N ALA A 164 73.32 -20.76 -3.05
CA ALA A 164 72.22 -21.71 -2.86
C ALA A 164 71.49 -22.01 -4.18
N ALA A 165 70.83 -23.17 -4.27
CA ALA A 165 69.95 -23.50 -5.40
C ALA A 165 68.66 -22.65 -5.43
N GLY A 166 68.39 -21.94 -4.33
CA GLY A 166 67.38 -20.90 -4.23
C GLY A 166 66.82 -20.79 -2.82
N PHE A 167 65.73 -20.04 -2.69
CA PHE A 167 65.10 -19.74 -1.40
C PHE A 167 63.66 -20.20 -1.38
N GLY A 168 63.18 -20.57 -0.20
CA GLY A 168 61.76 -20.75 0.05
C GLY A 168 61.38 -20.20 1.41
N PHE A 169 60.23 -19.52 1.49
CA PHE A 169 59.84 -18.88 2.76
C PHE A 169 59.36 -19.91 3.78
N ILE A 170 59.68 -19.67 5.05
CA ILE A 170 59.37 -20.59 6.15
C ILE A 170 58.23 -20.15 7.06
N ASN A 171 57.71 -18.92 6.89
CA ASN A 171 56.54 -18.45 7.62
C ASN A 171 55.34 -19.36 7.34
N VAL A 172 55.03 -20.26 8.28
CA VAL A 172 53.87 -21.16 8.15
C VAL A 172 52.59 -20.46 8.61
N ASP A 173 52.70 -19.56 9.58
CA ASP A 173 51.57 -18.83 10.16
C ASP A 173 51.47 -17.41 9.58
N PHE A 174 50.75 -17.29 8.48
CA PHE A 174 50.40 -15.99 7.92
C PHE A 174 49.18 -15.43 8.66
N GLN A 175 49.43 -14.41 9.48
CA GLN A 175 48.41 -13.68 10.24
C GLN A 175 47.24 -13.29 9.32
N GLY A 176 46.02 -13.65 9.75
CA GLY A 176 44.77 -13.40 9.01
C GLY A 176 44.08 -14.65 8.45
N PHE A 177 44.81 -15.76 8.21
CA PHE A 177 44.20 -17.00 7.68
C PHE A 177 43.80 -18.02 8.75
N ASN A 178 44.58 -18.10 9.83
CA ASN A 178 44.37 -19.02 10.96
C ASN A 178 44.15 -18.20 12.24
N GLN A 179 43.03 -17.46 12.31
CA GLN A 179 42.77 -16.51 13.41
C GLN A 179 42.70 -17.15 14.80
N ASP A 180 42.41 -18.46 14.86
CA ASP A 180 42.40 -19.26 16.07
C ASP A 180 43.76 -19.84 16.44
N GLY A 181 44.82 -19.50 15.70
CA GLY A 181 46.19 -19.97 15.91
C GLY A 181 46.46 -21.41 15.46
N VAL A 182 45.46 -22.09 14.87
CA VAL A 182 45.61 -23.48 14.41
C VAL A 182 45.88 -23.50 12.90
N VAL A 183 47.08 -23.92 12.54
CA VAL A 183 47.59 -23.95 11.16
C VAL A 183 46.85 -24.99 10.34
N ARG A 184 45.98 -24.52 9.44
CA ARG A 184 45.25 -25.32 8.44
C ARG A 184 45.55 -24.85 7.03
N LYS A 185 45.68 -23.53 6.89
CA LYS A 185 45.89 -22.81 5.65
C LYS A 185 47.31 -22.27 5.66
N VAL A 186 48.06 -22.53 4.58
CA VAL A 186 49.42 -22.01 4.37
C VAL A 186 49.50 -21.32 3.02
N LEU A 187 50.37 -20.31 2.90
CA LEU A 187 50.71 -19.76 1.59
C LEU A 187 51.75 -20.64 0.91
N LEU A 188 51.55 -20.91 -0.38
CA LEU A 188 52.57 -21.57 -1.20
C LEU A 188 53.39 -20.58 -2.00
N PHE A 189 52.84 -19.40 -2.22
CA PHE A 189 53.52 -18.30 -2.86
C PHE A 189 53.07 -16.97 -2.25
N GLU A 190 53.90 -15.95 -2.44
CA GLU A 190 53.59 -14.56 -2.12
C GLU A 190 54.15 -13.68 -3.23
N ASN A 191 53.38 -12.68 -3.65
CA ASN A 191 53.85 -11.71 -4.63
C ASN A 191 54.52 -10.56 -3.87
N VAL A 192 55.81 -10.36 -4.13
CA VAL A 192 56.59 -9.21 -3.68
C VAL A 192 57.11 -8.45 -4.89
N ASP A 193 57.67 -7.26 -4.70
CA ASP A 193 58.16 -6.42 -5.80
C ASP A 193 59.23 -7.13 -6.65
N SER A 194 60.00 -8.05 -6.05
CA SER A 194 61.00 -8.88 -6.73
C SER A 194 60.43 -10.13 -7.44
N GLY A 195 59.11 -10.26 -7.53
CA GLY A 195 58.42 -11.37 -8.21
C GLY A 195 57.76 -12.37 -7.24
N MET A 196 57.30 -13.48 -7.80
CA MET A 196 56.61 -14.53 -7.04
C MET A 196 57.61 -15.34 -6.21
N GLN A 197 57.48 -15.27 -4.89
CA GLN A 197 58.29 -16.04 -3.95
C GLN A 197 57.51 -17.26 -3.50
N PHE A 198 58.14 -18.42 -3.37
CA PHE A 198 57.47 -19.68 -3.00
C PHE A 198 57.86 -20.15 -1.59
N SER A 199 57.03 -20.99 -0.98
CA SER A 199 57.32 -21.60 0.32
C SER A 199 58.46 -22.62 0.23
N LEU A 200 59.11 -22.91 1.37
CA LEU A 200 60.19 -23.90 1.45
C LEU A 200 59.76 -25.26 0.88
N ALA A 201 58.58 -25.76 1.28
CA ALA A 201 58.05 -27.01 0.78
C ALA A 201 57.82 -27.01 -0.76
N ALA A 202 57.30 -25.93 -1.32
CA ALA A 202 57.09 -25.81 -2.77
C ALA A 202 58.43 -25.78 -3.53
N ARG A 203 59.42 -25.04 -3.03
CA ARG A 203 60.74 -24.94 -3.66
C ARG A 203 61.52 -26.25 -3.59
N LEU A 204 61.43 -26.97 -2.49
CA LEU A 204 61.99 -28.31 -2.37
C LEU A 204 61.34 -29.29 -3.34
N PHE A 205 60.02 -29.22 -3.51
CA PHE A 205 59.32 -30.04 -4.49
C PHE A 205 59.75 -29.72 -5.92
N PHE A 206 59.91 -28.44 -6.26
CA PHE A 206 60.35 -28.01 -7.58
C PHE A 206 61.77 -28.48 -7.89
N LEU A 207 62.72 -28.25 -6.97
CA LEU A 207 64.09 -28.75 -7.11
C LEU A 207 64.13 -30.28 -7.13
N ALA A 208 63.27 -30.91 -6.32
CA ALA A 208 62.88 -32.32 -6.30
C ALA A 208 62.76 -33.00 -7.67
N ARG A 209 62.09 -32.28 -8.57
CA ARG A 209 61.60 -32.75 -9.87
C ARG A 209 62.20 -31.98 -11.05
N ASP A 210 63.25 -31.20 -10.79
CA ASP A 210 63.90 -30.31 -11.76
C ASP A 210 62.89 -29.37 -12.48
N ILE A 211 61.90 -28.88 -11.72
CA ILE A 211 60.90 -27.92 -12.18
C ILE A 211 61.46 -26.50 -12.04
N ASP A 212 61.43 -25.77 -13.16
CA ASP A 212 61.77 -24.35 -13.20
C ASP A 212 60.65 -23.50 -12.56
N PRO A 213 60.91 -22.81 -11.43
CA PRO A 213 59.92 -22.00 -10.74
C PRO A 213 59.35 -20.86 -11.60
N ASP A 214 60.11 -20.32 -12.56
CA ASP A 214 59.65 -19.22 -13.42
C ASP A 214 58.61 -19.70 -14.45
N LYS A 215 58.52 -21.01 -14.68
CA LYS A 215 57.51 -21.62 -15.55
C LYS A 215 56.24 -22.04 -14.81
N VAL A 216 56.20 -21.90 -13.48
CA VAL A 216 55.00 -22.16 -12.68
C VAL A 216 54.02 -21.00 -12.86
N ARG A 217 52.80 -21.30 -13.29
CA ARG A 217 51.77 -20.28 -13.56
C ARG A 217 50.62 -20.38 -12.58
N LEU A 218 50.10 -19.22 -12.17
CA LEU A 218 48.87 -19.14 -11.39
C LEU A 218 47.66 -19.19 -12.33
N ASP A 219 46.79 -20.20 -12.19
CA ASP A 219 45.48 -20.28 -12.86
C ASP A 219 44.33 -20.03 -11.87
N SER A 220 43.08 -20.07 -12.34
CA SER A 220 41.89 -19.85 -11.50
C SER A 220 41.62 -20.94 -10.46
N ARG A 221 42.29 -22.09 -10.56
CA ARG A 221 42.17 -23.26 -9.70
C ARG A 221 43.39 -23.49 -8.80
N GLY A 222 44.54 -22.90 -9.10
CA GLY A 222 45.77 -23.04 -8.31
C GLY A 222 47.07 -22.83 -9.09
N LEU A 223 48.16 -23.44 -8.62
CA LEU A 223 49.47 -23.38 -9.29
C LEU A 223 49.59 -24.51 -10.32
N ARG A 224 49.73 -24.12 -11.59
CA ARG A 224 49.94 -25.01 -12.72
C ARG A 224 51.43 -25.21 -12.96
N LEU A 225 51.88 -26.44 -12.89
CA LEU A 225 53.29 -26.81 -13.16
C LEU A 225 53.53 -27.01 -14.67
N PRO A 226 54.79 -26.99 -15.12
CA PRO A 226 55.14 -27.16 -16.54
C PRO A 226 54.73 -28.53 -17.13
N ASP A 227 54.64 -29.56 -16.29
CA ASP A 227 54.16 -30.91 -16.67
C ASP A 227 52.63 -30.99 -16.79
N GLY A 228 51.91 -29.89 -16.55
CA GLY A 228 50.45 -29.82 -16.60
C GLY A 228 49.74 -30.23 -15.30
N SER A 229 50.48 -30.68 -14.28
CA SER A 229 49.89 -30.94 -12.96
C SER A 229 49.45 -29.64 -12.27
N LEU A 230 48.49 -29.76 -11.34
CA LEU A 230 47.84 -28.63 -10.68
C LEU A 230 47.88 -28.83 -9.16
N ILE A 231 48.49 -27.87 -8.46
CA ILE A 231 48.40 -27.77 -7.00
C ILE A 231 47.23 -26.83 -6.69
N PRO A 232 46.09 -27.33 -6.18
CA PRO A 232 44.90 -26.51 -6.02
C PRO A 232 45.11 -25.46 -4.93
N LEU A 233 44.64 -24.25 -5.20
CA LEU A 233 44.60 -23.16 -4.23
C LEU A 233 43.15 -22.75 -3.99
N LEU A 234 42.85 -22.52 -2.72
CA LEU A 234 41.53 -22.13 -2.27
C LEU A 234 41.52 -20.64 -1.94
N THR A 235 40.35 -20.02 -2.07
CA THR A 235 40.16 -18.60 -1.76
C THR A 235 39.64 -18.44 -0.35
N SER A 236 40.31 -17.60 0.45
CA SER A 236 39.79 -17.12 1.74
C SER A 236 39.51 -15.64 1.60
N TRP A 237 38.38 -15.22 2.15
CA TRP A 237 38.15 -13.82 2.46
C TRP A 237 38.58 -13.59 3.89
N HIS A 238 39.30 -12.50 4.14
CA HIS A 238 39.56 -12.04 5.51
C HIS A 238 39.39 -10.54 5.59
N PHE A 239 38.96 -10.10 6.77
CA PHE A 239 38.82 -8.69 7.10
C PHE A 239 40.20 -8.11 7.36
N GLU A 240 40.67 -7.29 6.42
CA GLU A 240 41.89 -6.51 6.61
C GLU A 240 41.48 -5.14 7.16
N ARG A 241 42.05 -4.73 8.28
CA ARG A 241 41.76 -3.43 8.87
C ARG A 241 42.46 -2.35 8.04
N ILE A 242 41.69 -1.51 7.35
CA ILE A 242 42.21 -0.42 6.50
C ILE A 242 42.38 0.88 7.29
N GLY A 243 41.80 0.97 8.50
CA GLY A 243 41.93 2.14 9.35
C GLY A 243 40.86 2.21 10.43
N GLU A 244 40.63 3.42 10.91
CA GLU A 244 39.65 3.75 11.93
C GLU A 244 38.94 5.05 11.56
N LYS A 245 37.62 5.11 11.75
CA LYS A 245 36.83 6.33 11.59
C LYS A 245 36.16 6.67 12.91
N ARG A 246 36.40 7.87 13.42
CA ARG A 246 35.63 8.39 14.55
C ARG A 246 34.28 8.89 14.05
N VAL A 247 33.20 8.34 14.59
CA VAL A 247 31.82 8.80 14.36
C VAL A 247 31.17 8.93 15.72
N LEU A 248 30.66 10.13 16.05
CA LEU A 248 29.97 10.41 17.33
C LEU A 248 30.77 9.97 18.57
N GLY A 249 32.10 10.19 18.58
CA GLY A 249 32.98 9.84 19.70
C GLY A 249 33.36 8.36 19.81
N LEU A 250 32.75 7.47 19.01
CA LEU A 250 33.12 6.07 18.91
C LEU A 250 34.13 5.86 17.77
N THR A 251 35.24 5.19 18.08
CA THR A 251 36.23 4.77 17.09
C THR A 251 35.75 3.50 16.41
N ILE A 252 35.31 3.61 15.16
CA ILE A 252 34.82 2.49 14.35
C ILE A 252 35.98 1.99 13.47
N PRO A 253 36.50 0.77 13.68
CA PRO A 253 37.47 0.18 12.76
C PRO A 253 36.86 -0.03 11.37
N LEU A 254 37.55 0.46 10.33
CA LEU A 254 37.23 0.22 8.93
C LEU A 254 37.93 -1.06 8.48
N TYR A 255 37.16 -1.99 7.89
CA TYR A 255 37.68 -3.24 7.35
C TYR A 255 37.39 -3.34 5.84
N TRP A 256 38.33 -3.88 5.06
CA TRP A 256 38.13 -4.30 3.67
C TRP A 256 38.05 -5.81 3.61
N PHE A 257 37.35 -6.31 2.59
CA PHE A 257 37.46 -7.71 2.20
C PHE A 257 38.66 -7.88 1.28
N ARG A 258 39.73 -8.49 1.78
CA ARG A 258 40.82 -8.96 0.92
C ARG A 258 40.62 -10.43 0.59
N LYS A 259 40.77 -10.75 -0.69
CA LYS A 259 40.76 -12.12 -1.20
C LYS A 259 42.20 -12.59 -1.33
N SER A 260 42.52 -13.69 -0.65
CA SER A 260 43.85 -14.27 -0.73
C SER A 260 43.77 -15.77 -1.01
N LEU A 261 44.73 -16.27 -1.78
CA LEU A 261 44.84 -17.67 -2.16
C LEU A 261 45.68 -18.41 -1.13
N TYR A 262 45.22 -19.58 -0.70
CA TYR A 262 45.91 -20.43 0.26
C TYR A 262 45.87 -21.89 -0.16
N TYR A 263 46.80 -22.67 0.37
CA TYR A 263 46.78 -24.12 0.30
C TYR A 263 46.26 -24.70 1.62
N LEU A 264 45.28 -25.60 1.53
CA LEU A 264 44.75 -26.30 2.69
C LEU A 264 45.59 -27.55 2.93
N VAL A 265 46.29 -27.60 4.06
CA VAL A 265 47.21 -28.68 4.37
C VAL A 265 46.42 -29.96 4.64
N ASN A 266 46.70 -30.99 3.85
CA ASN A 266 46.09 -32.31 4.00
C ASN A 266 46.82 -33.09 5.09
N PHE A 267 46.41 -32.92 6.35
CA PHE A 267 47.02 -33.66 7.47
C PHE A 267 46.53 -35.12 7.50
N SER A 268 47.43 -36.05 7.79
CA SER A 268 47.08 -37.43 8.12
C SER A 268 46.34 -37.49 9.45
N GLY A 269 45.32 -38.35 9.55
CA GLY A 269 44.57 -38.53 10.79
C GLY A 269 45.34 -39.29 11.86
N ALA A 270 44.91 -39.11 13.11
CA ALA A 270 45.56 -39.53 14.36
C ALA A 270 46.99 -38.99 14.62
N THR A 271 47.33 -38.86 15.90
CA THR A 271 48.68 -38.54 16.40
C THR A 271 49.62 -39.72 16.21
N GLN A 272 50.01 -40.00 14.97
CA GLN A 272 51.14 -40.88 14.70
C GLN A 272 52.44 -40.12 15.01
N THR A 273 53.20 -40.63 15.97
CA THR A 273 54.63 -40.36 16.12
C THR A 273 55.39 -41.09 15.01
N GLY A 274 56.42 -40.48 14.40
CA GLY A 274 57.23 -41.13 13.37
C GLY A 274 56.70 -41.03 11.94
N ARG A 275 56.03 -39.93 11.56
CA ARG A 275 55.41 -39.76 10.22
C ARG A 275 56.39 -39.76 9.04
N PHE A 276 57.65 -39.44 9.34
CA PHE A 276 58.73 -39.32 8.38
C PHE A 276 59.97 -40.01 8.94
N ASP A 277 60.82 -40.53 8.06
CA ASP A 277 62.12 -41.06 8.45
C ASP A 277 62.94 -39.93 9.08
N GLU A 278 63.42 -40.13 10.31
CA GLU A 278 64.21 -39.14 11.06
C GLU A 278 65.64 -39.63 11.28
N LEU A 279 66.60 -38.74 11.06
CA LEU A 279 68.01 -38.97 11.32
C LEU A 279 68.60 -37.73 12.00
N ALA A 280 68.98 -37.85 13.28
CA ALA A 280 69.45 -36.71 14.06
C ALA A 280 70.66 -36.04 13.39
N LEU A 281 70.65 -34.69 13.34
CA LEU A 281 71.67 -33.93 12.60
C LEU A 281 73.09 -34.19 13.09
N HIS A 282 73.30 -34.37 14.40
CA HIS A 282 74.63 -34.64 14.95
C HIS A 282 75.24 -35.96 14.45
N MET A 283 74.42 -36.98 14.15
CA MET A 283 74.89 -38.23 13.56
C MET A 283 75.37 -38.02 12.12
N VAL A 284 74.64 -37.20 11.36
CA VAL A 284 75.01 -36.78 10.00
C VAL A 284 76.33 -36.01 10.02
N TYR A 285 76.48 -35.08 10.97
CA TYR A 285 77.71 -34.33 11.15
C TYR A 285 78.90 -35.25 11.52
N ARG A 286 78.78 -36.12 12.52
CA ARG A 286 79.87 -37.05 12.90
C ARG A 286 80.35 -37.91 11.73
N ALA A 287 79.44 -38.45 10.92
CA ALA A 287 79.82 -39.26 9.77
C ALA A 287 80.51 -38.48 8.64
N SER A 288 80.44 -37.15 8.68
CA SER A 288 81.09 -36.26 7.72
C SER A 288 82.51 -35.83 8.15
N LEU A 289 82.90 -36.05 9.41
CA LEU A 289 84.22 -35.65 9.92
C LEU A 289 85.36 -36.60 9.50
N GLU A 290 85.04 -37.83 9.09
CA GLU A 290 86.02 -38.86 8.69
C GLU A 290 87.14 -39.10 9.72
N ASP A 291 86.89 -38.75 10.98
CA ASP A 291 87.82 -38.79 12.12
C ASP A 291 87.78 -40.14 12.89
N GLY A 292 86.97 -41.08 12.42
CA GLY A 292 86.76 -42.39 13.04
C GLY A 292 85.71 -42.43 14.15
N THR A 293 85.01 -41.33 14.44
CA THR A 293 83.90 -41.29 15.42
C THR A 293 82.72 -42.17 15.04
N ILE A 294 82.48 -42.37 13.75
CA ILE A 294 81.50 -43.31 13.18
C ILE A 294 82.23 -44.28 12.24
N SER A 295 81.90 -45.57 12.33
CA SER A 295 82.56 -46.59 11.49
C SER A 295 82.21 -46.41 10.01
N ALA A 296 83.12 -46.82 9.12
CA ALA A 296 82.90 -46.70 7.67
C ALA A 296 81.62 -47.43 7.19
N ASP A 297 81.27 -48.58 7.80
CA ASP A 297 80.03 -49.31 7.51
C ASP A 297 78.79 -48.51 7.94
N GLN A 298 78.83 -47.86 9.10
CA GLN A 298 77.75 -47.00 9.58
C GLN A 298 77.56 -45.78 8.66
N THR A 299 78.65 -45.13 8.26
CA THR A 299 78.61 -44.03 7.30
C THR A 299 78.04 -44.47 5.95
N ALA A 300 78.43 -45.65 5.45
CA ALA A 300 77.91 -46.20 4.19
C ALA A 300 76.39 -46.47 4.25
N ARG A 301 75.90 -47.08 5.35
CA ARG A 301 74.45 -47.28 5.56
C ARG A 301 73.67 -45.99 5.66
N MET A 302 74.26 -44.96 6.26
CA MET A 302 73.62 -43.65 6.37
C MET A 302 73.55 -42.92 5.03
N VAL A 303 74.62 -43.01 4.25
CA VAL A 303 74.67 -42.53 2.86
C VAL A 303 73.60 -43.22 2.01
N ASP A 304 73.44 -44.54 2.14
CA ASP A 304 72.40 -45.29 1.43
C ASP A 304 70.98 -44.87 1.88
N THR A 305 70.78 -44.66 3.18
CA THR A 305 69.51 -44.18 3.75
C THR A 305 69.12 -42.79 3.21
N LEU A 306 70.09 -41.90 2.97
CA LEU A 306 69.89 -40.54 2.47
C LEU A 306 69.75 -40.46 0.95
N LYS A 307 70.12 -41.52 0.24
CA LYS A 307 70.14 -41.57 -1.22
C LYS A 307 68.73 -41.39 -1.80
N ASP A 308 68.62 -40.55 -2.83
CA ASP A 308 67.37 -40.25 -3.52
C ASP A 308 66.25 -39.67 -2.63
N LYS A 309 66.54 -39.28 -1.39
CA LYS A 309 65.58 -38.62 -0.48
C LYS A 309 65.50 -37.12 -0.72
N ILE A 310 64.37 -36.53 -0.35
CA ILE A 310 64.23 -35.08 -0.15
C ILE A 310 64.40 -34.80 1.33
N VAL A 311 65.36 -33.95 1.67
CA VAL A 311 65.83 -33.76 3.05
C VAL A 311 65.36 -32.43 3.61
N ILE A 312 64.78 -32.42 4.81
CA ILE A 312 64.41 -31.19 5.53
C ILE A 312 65.20 -31.12 6.84
N ILE A 313 66.00 -30.07 6.99
CA ILE A 313 66.84 -29.82 8.16
C ILE A 313 66.21 -28.69 8.95
N GLY A 314 65.94 -28.87 10.23
CA GLY A 314 65.26 -27.84 11.02
C GLY A 314 65.20 -28.10 12.52
N PRO A 315 64.72 -27.13 13.29
CA PRO A 315 64.67 -27.20 14.74
C PRO A 315 63.52 -28.08 15.24
N LYS A 316 63.85 -29.03 16.14
CA LYS A 316 62.87 -29.87 16.85
C LYS A 316 63.03 -29.82 18.38
N ALA A 317 64.18 -29.39 18.88
CA ALA A 317 64.42 -29.20 20.31
C ALA A 317 63.52 -28.11 20.90
N SER A 318 62.95 -28.35 22.09
CA SER A 318 61.98 -27.44 22.74
C SER A 318 62.50 -26.02 22.98
N ILE A 319 63.81 -25.82 23.06
CA ILE A 319 64.46 -24.53 23.35
C ILE A 319 64.33 -23.54 22.18
N PHE A 320 64.29 -24.03 20.94
CA PHE A 320 64.30 -23.19 19.73
C PHE A 320 63.42 -23.74 18.59
N ALA A 321 62.62 -24.78 18.84
CA ALA A 321 61.64 -25.28 17.90
C ALA A 321 60.49 -24.28 17.71
N ASP A 322 60.29 -23.86 16.46
CA ASP A 322 59.07 -23.16 16.06
C ASP A 322 57.90 -24.15 16.06
N THR A 323 57.15 -24.23 17.16
CA THR A 323 56.01 -25.16 17.27
C THR A 323 54.72 -24.50 16.80
N LYS A 324 53.95 -25.23 15.99
CA LYS A 324 52.66 -24.83 15.43
C LYS A 324 51.55 -25.71 15.97
N VAL A 325 50.41 -25.11 16.32
CA VAL A 325 49.20 -25.85 16.62
C VAL A 325 48.56 -26.27 15.30
N THR A 326 48.22 -27.55 15.13
CA THR A 326 47.55 -28.08 13.94
C THR A 326 46.27 -28.82 14.33
N PRO A 327 45.36 -29.15 13.40
CA PRO A 327 44.13 -29.89 13.69
C PRO A 327 44.33 -31.20 14.45
N VAL A 328 45.49 -31.84 14.27
CA VAL A 328 45.82 -33.16 14.81
C VAL A 328 46.86 -33.11 15.93
N GLY A 329 47.24 -31.92 16.41
CA GLY A 329 48.17 -31.74 17.53
C GLY A 329 49.21 -30.63 17.32
N VAL A 330 50.11 -30.45 18.29
CA VAL A 330 51.25 -29.52 18.18
C VAL A 330 52.37 -30.18 17.39
N MET A 331 52.94 -29.48 16.41
CA MET A 331 54.03 -29.98 15.55
C MET A 331 55.13 -28.93 15.37
N PRO A 332 56.40 -29.32 15.24
CA PRO A 332 57.46 -28.44 14.75
C PRO A 332 57.15 -27.89 13.34
N GLY A 333 57.58 -26.67 13.04
CA GLY A 333 57.42 -26.02 11.74
C GLY A 333 57.96 -26.87 10.58
N MET A 334 59.11 -27.52 10.79
CA MET A 334 59.70 -28.44 9.83
C MET A 334 58.78 -29.62 9.49
N GLU A 335 58.01 -30.13 10.46
CA GLU A 335 57.04 -31.22 10.22
C GLU A 335 55.82 -30.71 9.44
N VAL A 336 55.43 -29.44 9.61
CA VAL A 336 54.39 -28.83 8.77
C VAL A 336 54.86 -28.71 7.32
N HIS A 337 56.09 -28.25 7.08
CA HIS A 337 56.69 -28.23 5.74
C HIS A 337 56.82 -29.62 5.13
N ALA A 338 57.22 -30.62 5.93
CA ALA A 338 57.28 -32.02 5.49
C ALA A 338 55.89 -32.56 5.09
N ASN A 339 54.83 -32.24 5.84
CA ASN A 339 53.46 -32.61 5.46
C ASN A 339 53.00 -31.93 4.17
N VAL A 340 53.31 -30.63 3.99
CA VAL A 340 53.00 -29.93 2.73
C VAL A 340 53.72 -30.58 1.55
N LEU A 341 55.02 -30.86 1.70
CA LEU A 341 55.84 -31.53 0.70
C LEU A 341 55.31 -32.93 0.37
N LYS A 342 54.94 -33.72 1.39
CA LYS A 342 54.33 -35.05 1.22
C LYS A 342 53.10 -34.98 0.33
N ASN A 343 52.21 -34.02 0.59
CA ASN A 343 51.00 -33.84 -0.20
C ASN A 343 51.28 -33.56 -1.68
N PHE A 344 52.38 -32.84 -1.98
CA PHE A 344 52.80 -32.57 -3.35
C PHE A 344 53.37 -33.80 -4.04
N ILE A 345 54.23 -34.56 -3.35
CA ILE A 345 54.83 -35.80 -3.87
C ILE A 345 53.76 -36.85 -4.16
N GLU A 346 52.80 -37.01 -3.26
CA GLU A 346 51.74 -38.02 -3.39
C GLU A 346 50.55 -37.57 -4.24
N GLY A 347 50.51 -36.29 -4.65
CA GLY A 347 49.37 -35.70 -5.37
C GLY A 347 48.07 -35.68 -4.56
N ARG A 348 48.16 -35.77 -3.23
CA ARG A 348 47.02 -35.81 -2.30
C ARG A 348 46.66 -34.42 -1.82
N HIS A 349 45.94 -33.69 -2.66
CA HIS A 349 45.46 -32.36 -2.34
C HIS A 349 44.02 -32.38 -1.85
N LEU A 350 43.70 -31.48 -0.91
CA LEU A 350 42.32 -31.23 -0.54
C LEU A 350 41.64 -30.35 -1.59
N TRP A 351 40.56 -30.87 -2.16
CA TRP A 351 39.73 -30.14 -3.11
C TRP A 351 38.53 -29.54 -2.38
N ARG A 352 38.15 -28.31 -2.67
CA ARG A 352 36.93 -27.71 -2.12
C ARG A 352 35.82 -27.80 -3.13
N PHE A 353 34.66 -28.29 -2.69
CA PHE A 353 33.47 -28.26 -3.50
C PHE A 353 32.99 -26.81 -3.63
N GLY A 354 32.81 -26.34 -4.86
CA GLY A 354 32.37 -24.96 -5.09
C GLY A 354 30.98 -24.70 -4.50
N ILE A 355 30.64 -23.42 -4.29
CA ILE A 355 29.34 -23.01 -3.72
C ILE A 355 28.17 -23.65 -4.48
N VAL A 356 28.21 -23.61 -5.82
CA VAL A 356 27.20 -24.23 -6.69
C VAL A 356 27.13 -25.75 -6.49
N GLY A 357 28.28 -26.40 -6.37
CA GLY A 357 28.35 -27.82 -6.05
C GLY A 357 27.68 -28.13 -4.72
N ASN A 358 28.01 -27.36 -3.67
CA ASN A 358 27.40 -27.53 -2.35
C ASN A 358 25.87 -27.41 -2.44
N PHE A 359 25.34 -26.43 -3.18
CA PHE A 359 23.90 -26.29 -3.40
C PHE A 359 23.28 -27.48 -4.15
N ILE A 360 23.93 -28.00 -5.20
CA ILE A 360 23.43 -29.16 -5.96
C ILE A 360 23.42 -30.40 -5.08
N LEU A 361 24.54 -30.70 -4.42
CA LEU A 361 24.65 -31.85 -3.51
C LEU A 361 23.59 -31.75 -2.42
N PHE A 362 23.45 -30.56 -1.86
CA PHE A 362 22.45 -30.26 -0.87
C PHE A 362 21.01 -30.55 -1.39
N ALA A 363 20.66 -30.06 -2.58
CA ALA A 363 19.34 -30.26 -3.18
C ALA A 363 19.04 -31.76 -3.44
N ILE A 364 20.04 -32.52 -3.92
CA ILE A 364 19.92 -33.97 -4.12
C ILE A 364 19.64 -34.67 -2.79
N MET A 365 20.38 -34.34 -1.73
CA MET A 365 20.21 -34.95 -0.41
C MET A 365 18.87 -34.57 0.24
N GLY A 366 18.45 -33.31 0.11
CA GLY A 366 17.13 -32.85 0.53
C GLY A 366 16.00 -33.59 -0.20
N GLY A 367 16.14 -33.78 -1.52
CA GLY A 367 15.19 -34.56 -2.33
C GLY A 367 15.13 -36.03 -1.92
N ALA A 368 16.29 -36.66 -1.67
CA ALA A 368 16.36 -38.05 -1.20
C ALA A 368 15.71 -38.23 0.17
N ALA A 369 16.03 -37.36 1.14
CA ALA A 369 15.40 -37.39 2.45
C ALA A 369 13.88 -37.13 2.37
N PHE A 370 13.42 -36.34 1.40
CA PHE A 370 11.99 -36.03 1.22
C PHE A 370 11.26 -37.26 0.71
N LEU A 371 11.85 -37.97 -0.26
CA LEU A 371 11.31 -39.24 -0.76
C LEU A 371 11.25 -40.31 0.33
N LEU A 372 12.26 -40.37 1.21
CA LEU A 372 12.32 -41.32 2.33
C LEU A 372 11.28 -41.02 3.41
N THR A 373 11.03 -39.74 3.71
CA THR A 373 10.05 -39.31 4.74
C THR A 373 8.63 -39.11 4.19
N ARG A 374 8.42 -39.25 2.87
CA ARG A 374 7.10 -39.10 2.22
C ARG A 374 6.04 -40.05 2.78
N LYS A 375 6.43 -41.22 3.30
CA LYS A 375 5.53 -42.26 3.84
C LYS A 375 5.29 -42.17 5.36
N THR A 376 5.98 -41.30 6.09
CA THR A 376 5.79 -41.12 7.54
C THR A 376 4.65 -40.14 7.86
N LEU A 377 3.95 -40.37 8.99
CA LEU A 377 2.70 -39.69 9.39
C LEU A 377 2.72 -38.15 9.18
N PRO A 378 1.63 -37.53 8.66
CA PRO A 378 1.58 -36.13 8.24
C PRO A 378 1.97 -35.08 9.30
N GLY A 379 1.86 -35.40 10.59
CA GLY A 379 2.18 -34.48 11.69
C GLY A 379 3.64 -34.48 12.17
N MET A 380 4.43 -35.52 11.84
CA MET A 380 5.83 -35.66 12.27
C MET A 380 6.83 -35.38 11.15
N ARG A 381 6.36 -35.15 9.92
CA ARG A 381 7.21 -35.08 8.74
C ARG A 381 8.24 -33.96 8.85
N ASP A 382 7.84 -32.77 9.28
CA ASP A 382 8.74 -31.62 9.35
C ASP A 382 9.71 -31.69 10.55
N LEU A 383 9.28 -32.32 11.65
CA LEU A 383 10.09 -32.45 12.88
C LEU A 383 11.24 -33.47 12.74
N VAL A 384 11.06 -34.51 11.91
CA VAL A 384 12.07 -35.57 11.70
C VAL A 384 12.89 -35.34 10.43
N PHE A 385 12.30 -34.73 9.39
CA PHE A 385 12.94 -34.56 8.08
C PHE A 385 14.18 -33.64 8.13
N ILE A 386 14.06 -32.46 8.76
CA ILE A 386 15.16 -31.48 8.79
C ILE A 386 16.38 -32.01 9.57
N PRO A 387 16.23 -32.53 10.82
CA PRO A 387 17.34 -33.13 11.54
C PRO A 387 17.91 -34.37 10.84
N GLY A 388 17.06 -35.21 10.26
CA GLY A 388 17.48 -36.40 9.52
C GLY A 388 18.33 -36.06 8.30
N ALA A 389 17.87 -35.13 7.46
CA ALA A 389 18.61 -34.67 6.29
C ALA A 389 19.96 -34.03 6.68
N ALA A 390 19.99 -33.26 7.77
CA ALA A 390 21.22 -32.67 8.30
C ALA A 390 22.24 -33.74 8.73
N ILE A 391 21.80 -34.79 9.46
CA ILE A 391 22.68 -35.88 9.89
C ILE A 391 23.25 -36.60 8.66
N VAL A 392 22.42 -36.95 7.68
CA VAL A 392 22.88 -37.64 6.47
C VAL A 392 23.89 -36.77 5.70
N TYR A 393 23.63 -35.46 5.60
CA TYR A 393 24.55 -34.52 4.96
C TYR A 393 25.90 -34.44 5.69
N ILE A 394 25.90 -34.34 7.03
CA ILE A 394 27.13 -34.33 7.85
C ILE A 394 27.95 -35.61 7.65
N LEU A 395 27.29 -36.78 7.69
CA LEU A 395 27.94 -38.07 7.49
C LEU A 395 28.54 -38.18 6.08
N PHE A 396 27.79 -37.75 5.06
CA PHE A 396 28.24 -37.78 3.68
C PHE A 396 29.40 -36.81 3.43
N ALA A 397 29.33 -35.57 3.95
CA ALA A 397 30.42 -34.60 3.89
C ALA A 397 31.69 -35.09 4.62
N SER A 398 31.52 -35.81 5.74
CA SER A 398 32.63 -36.43 6.48
C SER A 398 33.24 -37.61 5.71
N TRP A 399 32.42 -38.42 5.04
CA TRP A 399 32.87 -39.51 4.17
C TRP A 399 33.65 -38.98 2.96
N LEU A 400 33.13 -37.96 2.27
CA LEU A 400 33.83 -37.30 1.16
C LEU A 400 35.19 -36.73 1.58
N PHE A 401 35.26 -36.12 2.77
CA PHE A 401 36.50 -35.58 3.31
C PHE A 401 37.52 -36.68 3.63
N GLY A 402 37.08 -37.78 4.23
CA GLY A 402 37.97 -38.87 4.65
C GLY A 402 38.42 -39.79 3.51
N ALA A 403 37.53 -40.11 2.57
CA ALA A 403 37.75 -41.09 1.51
C ALA A 403 38.20 -40.49 0.17
N HIS A 404 37.83 -39.23 -0.11
CA HIS A 404 38.02 -38.60 -1.42
C HIS A 404 38.74 -37.24 -1.36
N ASP A 405 39.29 -36.86 -0.20
CA ASP A 405 40.02 -35.60 0.00
C ASP A 405 39.19 -34.36 -0.45
N LEU A 406 37.87 -34.46 -0.35
CA LEU A 406 36.93 -33.43 -0.80
C LEU A 406 36.31 -32.70 0.40
N VAL A 407 36.57 -31.41 0.48
CA VAL A 407 36.05 -30.50 1.50
C VAL A 407 34.70 -29.96 1.06
N VAL A 408 33.67 -30.41 1.76
CA VAL A 408 32.30 -29.89 1.69
C VAL A 408 32.02 -29.12 2.97
N GLU A 409 31.45 -27.91 2.81
CA GLU A 409 31.07 -27.05 3.93
C GLU A 409 29.79 -27.55 4.58
N ILE A 410 29.84 -27.74 5.90
CA ILE A 410 28.74 -28.28 6.68
C ILE A 410 27.87 -27.14 7.20
N ILE A 411 28.48 -26.23 7.96
CA ILE A 411 27.76 -25.25 8.76
C ILE A 411 27.09 -24.16 7.91
N PRO A 412 27.75 -23.49 6.94
CA PRO A 412 27.09 -22.51 6.08
C PRO A 412 25.90 -23.10 5.33
N THR A 413 26.06 -24.32 4.80
CA THR A 413 25.01 -25.02 4.06
C THR A 413 23.81 -25.34 4.95
N MET A 414 24.05 -25.81 6.18
CA MET A 414 22.98 -26.06 7.16
C MET A 414 22.30 -24.76 7.64
N ALA A 415 23.03 -23.66 7.77
CA ALA A 415 22.47 -22.38 8.17
C ALA A 415 21.44 -21.87 7.15
N VAL A 416 21.70 -22.01 5.85
CA VAL A 416 20.73 -21.70 4.79
C VAL A 416 19.43 -22.49 4.98
N TRP A 417 19.52 -23.73 5.43
CA TRP A 417 18.37 -24.60 5.68
C TRP A 417 17.50 -24.21 6.87
N LEU A 418 18.11 -23.64 7.91
CA LEU A 418 17.35 -23.06 9.03
C LEU A 418 16.60 -21.79 8.61
N VAL A 419 17.17 -21.02 7.68
CA VAL A 419 16.61 -19.74 7.21
C VAL A 419 15.56 -19.92 6.11
N ALA A 420 15.73 -20.87 5.20
CA ALA A 420 14.89 -21.01 4.01
C ALA A 420 13.38 -21.13 4.32
N PRO A 421 12.92 -21.91 5.31
CA PRO A 421 11.51 -21.97 5.67
C PRO A 421 10.97 -20.63 6.21
N MET A 422 11.78 -19.88 6.95
CA MET A 422 11.41 -18.56 7.48
C MET A 422 11.24 -17.54 6.34
N VAL A 423 12.17 -17.53 5.38
CA VAL A 423 12.08 -16.68 4.19
C VAL A 423 10.85 -17.05 3.35
N MET A 424 10.57 -18.34 3.17
CA MET A 424 9.39 -18.80 2.45
C MET A 424 8.09 -18.38 3.15
N ARG A 425 8.00 -18.53 4.49
CA ARG A 425 6.85 -18.04 5.26
C ARG A 425 6.67 -16.52 5.11
N PHE A 426 7.75 -15.76 5.20
CA PHE A 426 7.72 -14.31 5.00
C PHE A 426 7.20 -13.94 3.61
N TYR A 427 7.67 -14.63 2.57
CA TYR A 427 7.21 -14.44 1.20
C TYR A 427 5.71 -14.75 1.06
N GLN A 428 5.25 -15.89 1.57
CA GLN A 428 3.83 -16.27 1.55
C GLN A 428 2.95 -15.22 2.25
N MET A 429 3.40 -14.75 3.41
CA MET A 429 2.70 -13.70 4.15
C MET A 429 2.67 -12.38 3.39
N PHE A 430 3.76 -11.99 2.73
CA PHE A 430 3.81 -10.78 1.90
C PHE A 430 2.82 -10.86 0.73
N ILE A 431 2.76 -12.00 0.04
CA ILE A 431 1.76 -12.24 -1.02
C ILE A 431 0.33 -12.15 -0.46
N LYS A 432 0.08 -12.76 0.70
CA LYS A 432 -1.23 -12.70 1.36
C LYS A 432 -1.62 -11.27 1.74
N LEU A 433 -0.67 -10.47 2.23
CA LEU A 433 -0.87 -9.06 2.55
C LEU A 433 -1.23 -8.25 1.30
N LEU A 434 -0.54 -8.48 0.18
CA LEU A 434 -0.84 -7.82 -1.10
C LEU A 434 -2.25 -8.14 -1.59
N ILE A 435 -2.67 -9.40 -1.51
CA ILE A 435 -4.03 -9.83 -1.90
C ILE A 435 -5.07 -9.14 -1.01
N THR A 436 -4.87 -9.17 0.31
CA THR A 436 -5.80 -8.57 1.28
C THR A 436 -5.92 -7.06 1.07
N ASN A 437 -4.81 -6.38 0.78
CA ASN A 437 -4.82 -4.94 0.52
C ASN A 437 -5.62 -4.60 -0.75
N ARG A 438 -5.50 -5.41 -1.81
CA ARG A 438 -6.29 -5.24 -3.02
C ARG A 438 -7.79 -5.41 -2.76
N GLU A 439 -8.19 -6.39 -1.96
CA GLU A 439 -9.59 -6.59 -1.54
C GLU A 439 -10.13 -5.41 -0.73
N LEU A 440 -9.32 -4.86 0.18
CA LEU A 440 -9.68 -3.67 0.98
C LEU A 440 -9.90 -2.43 0.10
N VAL A 441 -9.07 -2.21 -0.92
CA VAL A 441 -9.25 -1.10 -1.87
C VAL A 441 -10.61 -1.20 -2.56
N VAL A 442 -10.99 -2.38 -3.06
CA VAL A 442 -12.29 -2.59 -3.74
C VAL A 442 -13.46 -2.37 -2.77
N ALA A 443 -13.34 -2.85 -1.53
CA ALA A 443 -14.38 -2.66 -0.51
C ALA A 443 -14.59 -1.17 -0.17
N ASN A 444 -13.51 -0.39 -0.08
CA ASN A 444 -13.59 1.06 0.17
C ASN A 444 -14.29 1.79 -0.98
N THR A 445 -13.97 1.46 -2.24
CA THR A 445 -14.63 2.11 -3.38
C THR A 445 -16.13 1.85 -3.40
N SER A 446 -16.56 0.64 -3.00
CA SER A 446 -17.98 0.33 -2.85
C SER A 446 -18.64 1.06 -1.68
N LEU A 447 -17.92 1.29 -0.57
CA LEU A 447 -18.44 1.99 0.59
C LEU A 447 -18.64 3.48 0.28
N ASP A 448 -17.69 4.10 -0.41
CA ASP A 448 -17.77 5.50 -0.83
C ASP A 448 -18.96 5.74 -1.77
N ARG A 449 -19.27 4.79 -2.67
CA ARG A 449 -20.47 4.85 -3.51
C ARG A 449 -21.75 4.85 -2.68
N LYS A 450 -21.86 3.94 -1.70
CA LYS A 450 -23.03 3.86 -0.80
C LYS A 450 -23.20 5.10 0.06
N ILE A 451 -22.09 5.69 0.53
CA ILE A 451 -22.12 6.94 1.30
C ILE A 451 -22.71 8.07 0.45
N ARG A 452 -22.23 8.24 -0.80
CA ARG A 452 -22.78 9.27 -1.71
C ARG A 452 -24.28 9.08 -1.99
N GLU A 453 -24.71 7.85 -2.27
CA GLU A 453 -26.13 7.53 -2.50
C GLU A 453 -27.00 7.92 -1.28
N VAL A 454 -26.55 7.61 -0.06
CA VAL A 454 -27.28 7.96 1.17
C VAL A 454 -27.29 9.48 1.42
N THR A 455 -26.18 10.17 1.17
CA THR A 455 -26.09 11.63 1.34
C THR A 455 -27.08 12.36 0.43
N HIS A 456 -27.17 12.00 -0.85
CA HIS A 456 -28.10 12.62 -1.78
C HIS A 456 -29.57 12.37 -1.41
N LEU A 457 -29.91 11.16 -0.98
CA LEU A 457 -31.26 10.85 -0.49
C LEU A 457 -31.63 11.65 0.76
N TYR A 458 -30.68 11.84 1.68
CA TYR A 458 -30.89 12.61 2.90
C TYR A 458 -31.15 14.09 2.63
N GLU A 459 -30.34 14.72 1.77
CA GLU A 459 -30.51 16.13 1.39
C GLU A 459 -31.85 16.37 0.69
N ALA A 460 -32.21 15.48 -0.25
CA ALA A 460 -33.48 15.54 -0.96
C ALA A 460 -34.67 15.39 0.01
N SER A 461 -34.62 14.41 0.92
CA SER A 461 -35.67 14.21 1.94
C SER A 461 -35.85 15.42 2.86
N ARG A 462 -34.77 16.12 3.23
CA ARG A 462 -34.84 17.30 4.09
C ARG A 462 -35.56 18.47 3.41
N SER A 463 -35.30 18.68 2.13
CA SER A 463 -35.94 19.78 1.38
C SER A 463 -37.45 19.60 1.18
N LEU A 464 -37.94 18.36 1.13
CA LEU A 464 -39.35 18.05 0.91
C LEU A 464 -40.24 18.26 2.15
N ASN A 465 -39.69 18.19 3.37
CA ASN A 465 -40.48 18.24 4.61
C ASN A 465 -40.89 19.66 5.06
N ILE A 466 -40.60 20.72 4.27
CA ILE A 466 -40.79 22.12 4.68
C ILE A 466 -41.91 22.81 3.86
N ILE A 467 -42.45 22.15 2.84
CA ILE A 467 -43.28 22.79 1.82
C ILE A 467 -44.75 22.36 1.98
N ASP A 468 -45.63 23.34 2.22
CA ASP A 468 -47.09 23.13 2.36
C ASP A 468 -47.87 23.38 1.04
N ASP A 469 -47.19 23.88 0.00
CA ASP A 469 -47.75 24.13 -1.34
C ASP A 469 -47.49 22.95 -2.28
N LEU A 470 -48.56 22.34 -2.78
CA LEU A 470 -48.53 21.17 -3.65
C LEU A 470 -47.71 21.41 -4.93
N ASP A 471 -47.85 22.57 -5.57
CA ASP A 471 -47.18 22.85 -6.83
C ASP A 471 -45.66 23.02 -6.60
N LEU A 472 -45.28 23.71 -5.52
CA LEU A 472 -43.89 23.86 -5.10
C LEU A 472 -43.26 22.54 -4.63
N VAL A 473 -44.03 21.66 -3.99
CA VAL A 473 -43.58 20.29 -3.65
C VAL A 473 -43.24 19.53 -4.94
N ILE A 474 -44.12 19.54 -5.94
CA ILE A 474 -43.93 18.78 -7.19
C ILE A 474 -42.69 19.29 -7.93
N ASP A 475 -42.50 20.61 -8.04
CA ASP A 475 -41.30 21.20 -8.64
C ASP A 475 -40.02 20.79 -7.91
N THR A 476 -40.04 20.83 -6.58
CA THR A 476 -38.89 20.46 -5.73
C THR A 476 -38.58 18.97 -5.86
N VAL A 477 -39.60 18.11 -5.94
CA VAL A 477 -39.44 16.68 -6.18
C VAL A 477 -38.73 16.45 -7.51
N LEU A 478 -39.19 17.10 -8.58
CA LEU A 478 -38.63 16.91 -9.91
C LEU A 478 -37.18 17.41 -10.00
N LEU A 479 -36.88 18.58 -9.46
CA LEU A 479 -35.52 19.12 -9.42
C LEU A 479 -34.54 18.22 -8.65
N ASN A 480 -34.98 17.68 -7.51
CA ASN A 480 -34.14 16.76 -6.73
C ASN A 480 -33.94 15.43 -7.45
N ALA A 481 -34.96 14.88 -8.11
CA ALA A 481 -34.80 13.68 -8.94
C ALA A 481 -33.75 13.90 -10.05
N CYS A 482 -33.76 15.09 -10.68
CA CYS A 482 -32.77 15.46 -11.69
C CYS A 482 -31.35 15.62 -11.11
N ARG A 483 -31.22 16.13 -9.87
CA ARG A 483 -29.92 16.28 -9.18
C ARG A 483 -29.33 14.95 -8.72
N VAL A 484 -30.16 14.08 -8.16
CA VAL A 484 -29.79 12.74 -7.69
C VAL A 484 -29.17 11.90 -8.82
N VAL A 485 -29.53 12.23 -10.06
CA VAL A 485 -29.11 11.52 -11.26
C VAL A 485 -28.23 12.41 -12.17
N GLU A 486 -27.69 13.51 -11.61
CA GLU A 486 -26.73 14.45 -12.23
C GLU A 486 -27.20 15.17 -13.52
N GLY A 487 -28.09 16.17 -13.35
CA GLY A 487 -28.28 17.28 -14.30
C GLY A 487 -29.19 17.00 -15.51
N ARG A 488 -30.12 16.05 -15.38
CA ARG A 488 -30.97 15.58 -16.48
C ARG A 488 -32.26 16.40 -16.60
N SER A 489 -32.85 16.47 -17.79
CA SER A 489 -34.19 17.04 -17.95
C SER A 489 -35.23 16.05 -17.44
N GLY A 490 -36.36 16.55 -16.97
CA GLY A 490 -37.41 15.69 -16.43
C GLY A 490 -38.78 16.32 -16.49
N SER A 491 -39.79 15.49 -16.36
CA SER A 491 -41.19 15.88 -16.27
C SER A 491 -41.89 15.09 -15.17
N PHE A 492 -42.83 15.73 -14.47
CA PHE A 492 -43.66 15.10 -13.45
C PHE A 492 -45.13 15.14 -13.90
N TYR A 493 -45.74 13.96 -13.98
CA TYR A 493 -47.15 13.79 -14.29
C TYR A 493 -47.91 13.40 -13.02
N VAL A 494 -48.94 14.15 -12.65
CA VAL A 494 -49.81 13.83 -11.50
C VAL A 494 -51.07 13.13 -12.00
N TYR A 495 -51.47 12.06 -11.33
CA TYR A 495 -52.73 11.39 -11.60
C TYR A 495 -53.89 12.16 -10.98
N ASP A 496 -54.79 12.65 -11.83
CA ASP A 496 -56.04 13.29 -11.42
C ASP A 496 -57.17 12.25 -11.43
N GLU A 497 -57.83 12.08 -10.28
CA GLU A 497 -58.92 11.11 -10.11
C GLU A 497 -60.24 11.60 -10.71
N ASP A 498 -60.47 12.92 -10.78
CA ASP A 498 -61.72 13.47 -11.29
C ASP A 498 -61.81 13.35 -12.82
N VAL A 499 -60.65 13.41 -13.48
CA VAL A 499 -60.52 13.33 -14.95
C VAL A 499 -59.97 11.97 -15.41
N GLU A 500 -59.60 11.08 -14.48
CA GLU A 500 -58.99 9.77 -14.71
C GLU A 500 -57.77 9.79 -15.67
N LYS A 501 -56.94 10.84 -15.58
CA LYS A 501 -55.80 11.08 -16.47
C LYS A 501 -54.55 11.54 -15.72
N LEU A 502 -53.39 11.22 -16.28
CA LEU A 502 -52.10 11.78 -15.88
C LEU A 502 -51.90 13.13 -16.54
N LEU A 503 -51.83 14.19 -15.74
CA LEU A 503 -51.66 15.57 -16.20
C LEU A 503 -50.22 16.00 -15.96
N LEU A 504 -49.56 16.57 -16.98
CA LEU A 504 -48.25 17.20 -16.81
C LEU A 504 -48.38 18.37 -15.82
N LYS A 505 -47.63 18.32 -14.71
CA LYS A 505 -47.65 19.36 -13.68
C LYS A 505 -46.35 20.14 -13.55
N SER A 506 -45.22 19.52 -13.85
CA SER A 506 -43.92 20.18 -13.81
C SER A 506 -42.98 19.61 -14.87
N SER A 507 -42.10 20.45 -15.41
CA SER A 507 -41.07 20.07 -16.37
C SER A 507 -39.81 20.93 -16.18
N THR A 508 -38.64 20.35 -16.39
CA THR A 508 -37.32 21.02 -16.27
C THR A 508 -36.41 20.59 -17.42
N GLY A 509 -35.79 21.56 -18.09
CA GLY A 509 -34.88 21.41 -19.24
C GLY A 509 -34.96 22.60 -20.19
N ASP A 510 -33.91 22.86 -20.99
CA ASP A 510 -33.80 24.01 -21.94
C ASP A 510 -35.01 24.13 -22.87
N ASP A 511 -36.03 24.87 -22.45
CA ASP A 511 -36.64 26.03 -23.12
C ASP A 511 -37.93 26.39 -22.35
N SER A 512 -37.95 27.61 -21.81
CA SER A 512 -39.07 28.27 -21.15
C SER A 512 -40.40 28.20 -21.93
N ILE A 513 -41.48 27.80 -21.24
CA ILE A 513 -42.86 28.32 -21.41
C ILE A 513 -43.46 28.23 -19.99
N PHE A 514 -43.53 29.25 -19.15
CA PHE A 514 -43.96 30.64 -19.31
C PHE A 514 -42.99 31.62 -18.64
N THR A 515 -42.96 32.86 -19.12
CA THR A 515 -42.26 34.00 -18.51
C THR A 515 -42.55 34.11 -17.01
N ARG A 516 -41.48 34.07 -16.21
CA ARG A 516 -41.45 34.49 -14.81
C ARG A 516 -40.66 35.80 -14.73
N ASP A 517 -41.19 36.82 -15.42
CA ASP A 517 -41.09 38.16 -14.84
C ASP A 517 -42.05 38.13 -13.63
N ASP A 518 -41.58 38.67 -12.51
CA ASP A 518 -42.18 38.71 -11.18
C ASP A 518 -41.77 37.60 -10.18
N MET A 519 -41.14 38.06 -9.09
CA MET A 519 -40.66 37.38 -7.88
C MET A 519 -39.27 36.72 -7.96
N VAL A 520 -38.20 37.51 -7.74
CA VAL A 520 -37.47 37.54 -6.46
C VAL A 520 -36.80 38.91 -6.31
N ASP A 521 -37.48 39.83 -5.64
CA ASP A 521 -36.81 40.83 -4.81
C ASP A 521 -36.90 40.33 -3.36
N SER A 522 -35.82 40.52 -2.60
CA SER A 522 -35.70 40.38 -1.14
C SER A 522 -35.57 38.97 -0.50
N ILE A 523 -34.31 38.53 -0.33
CA ILE A 523 -33.83 38.06 0.99
C ILE A 523 -32.48 38.75 1.27
N PRO A 524 -32.25 39.35 2.45
CA PRO A 524 -31.10 40.21 2.70
C PRO A 524 -29.81 39.42 2.96
N GLU A 525 -28.71 39.86 2.35
CA GLU A 525 -27.34 39.47 2.71
C GLU A 525 -27.03 39.91 4.16
N SER A 526 -26.81 38.93 5.04
CA SER A 526 -26.15 39.16 6.32
C SER A 526 -24.65 39.29 6.09
N GLN A 527 -24.11 40.44 6.48
CA GLN A 527 -22.70 40.78 6.54
C GLN A 527 -21.89 39.74 7.32
N ASP A 528 -20.91 39.13 6.67
CA ASP A 528 -19.62 38.86 7.31
C ASP A 528 -18.52 38.77 6.23
N LYS A 529 -17.70 39.83 6.17
CA LYS A 529 -16.45 39.85 5.42
C LYS A 529 -15.40 39.08 6.21
N PRO A 530 -14.49 38.39 5.50
CA PRO A 530 -13.09 38.61 5.80
C PRO A 530 -12.30 39.03 4.55
N VAL A 531 -11.81 40.27 4.64
CA VAL A 531 -10.47 40.76 4.27
C VAL A 531 -9.75 40.15 3.05
N LYS A 532 -9.53 41.04 2.06
CA LYS A 532 -8.58 40.97 0.95
C LYS A 532 -7.17 40.58 1.38
N ILE A 533 -6.53 39.70 0.60
CA ILE A 533 -5.10 39.78 0.30
C ILE A 533 -4.96 39.70 -1.22
N GLU A 534 -4.57 40.82 -1.82
CA GLU A 534 -4.10 40.90 -3.21
C GLU A 534 -2.69 40.31 -3.31
N LEU A 535 -2.40 39.62 -4.41
CA LEU A 535 -1.07 39.63 -5.02
C LEU A 535 -1.22 39.40 -6.53
N SER A 536 -0.66 40.36 -7.26
CA SER A 536 -0.65 40.58 -8.71
C SER A 536 0.14 39.53 -9.50
N SER A 537 -0.23 39.29 -10.76
CA SER A 537 0.73 39.34 -11.88
C SER A 537 0.04 39.32 -13.25
N ASP A 538 0.63 40.12 -14.14
CA ASP A 538 0.32 40.43 -15.52
C ASP A 538 0.13 39.25 -16.48
N SER A 539 -0.67 39.43 -17.55
CA SER A 539 -0.13 39.65 -18.91
C SER A 539 -1.21 39.72 -20.01
N SER A 540 -1.20 40.86 -20.69
CA SER A 540 -1.45 41.14 -22.12
C SER A 540 -2.11 40.09 -23.04
N ALA A 541 -3.15 40.57 -23.74
CA ALA A 541 -3.67 40.07 -25.02
C ALA A 541 -2.61 40.11 -26.17
N PRO A 542 -2.85 39.53 -27.36
CA PRO A 542 -3.71 40.21 -28.36
C PRO A 542 -4.53 39.33 -29.32
N SER A 543 -5.45 40.03 -29.96
CA SER A 543 -6.30 39.73 -31.11
C SER A 543 -5.57 39.54 -32.46
N GLY A 544 -6.27 38.90 -33.43
CA GLY A 544 -6.01 38.87 -34.88
C GLY A 544 -6.03 37.42 -35.40
N GLU A 545 -6.63 37.00 -36.52
CA GLU A 545 -7.13 37.67 -37.72
C GLU A 545 -7.85 36.63 -38.63
N GLN A 546 -8.67 37.12 -39.58
CA GLN A 546 -9.04 36.57 -40.91
C GLN A 546 -9.90 35.28 -40.98
N ILE A 547 -11.16 35.34 -41.42
CA ILE A 547 -11.70 35.56 -42.80
C ILE A 547 -11.27 34.46 -43.79
N GLU A 548 -12.21 33.58 -44.15
CA GLU A 548 -12.38 33.17 -45.54
C GLU A 548 -13.85 32.83 -45.86
N LYS A 549 -14.30 33.36 -47.01
CA LYS A 549 -15.64 33.23 -47.60
C LYS A 549 -15.66 32.07 -48.59
N SER A 550 -16.80 31.38 -48.69
CA SER A 550 -17.41 30.93 -49.96
C SER A 550 -18.85 30.51 -49.63
N GLY A 551 -19.89 31.19 -50.14
CA GLY A 551 -20.47 31.05 -51.49
C GLY A 551 -21.67 30.09 -51.38
N SER A 552 -22.95 30.47 -51.43
CA SER A 552 -23.77 31.20 -52.42
C SER A 552 -24.90 30.29 -52.90
N GLY A 553 -26.14 30.81 -52.92
CA GLY A 553 -27.35 30.21 -53.53
C GLY A 553 -28.54 30.24 -52.57
N GLU A 554 -29.37 31.29 -52.46
CA GLU A 554 -30.50 31.68 -53.37
C GLU A 554 -31.34 30.47 -53.83
N LYS A 555 -32.68 30.43 -53.79
CA LYS A 555 -33.74 31.43 -53.56
C LYS A 555 -35.11 30.69 -53.52
N ALA A 556 -36.09 31.28 -52.80
CA ALA A 556 -37.54 31.35 -53.11
C ALA A 556 -38.36 30.03 -53.18
N ASP A 557 -39.66 29.95 -52.91
CA ASP A 557 -40.72 30.94 -52.78
C ASP A 557 -41.99 30.30 -52.17
N SER A 558 -42.97 31.15 -51.84
CA SER A 558 -44.41 30.95 -51.83
C SER A 558 -45.14 30.81 -50.49
N ARG A 559 -45.61 31.98 -50.02
CA ARG A 559 -46.77 32.21 -49.16
C ARG A 559 -48.05 31.66 -49.79
N LYS A 560 -48.98 31.16 -48.95
CA LYS A 560 -50.42 31.42 -49.08
C LYS A 560 -51.08 31.51 -47.69
N THR A 561 -51.56 32.70 -47.39
CA THR A 561 -52.54 33.05 -46.34
C THR A 561 -53.96 32.82 -46.86
N ALA A 562 -54.89 32.36 -46.01
CA ALA A 562 -56.26 32.92 -45.90
C ALA A 562 -57.07 32.29 -44.74
N ASN A 563 -57.71 33.19 -44.00
CA ASN A 563 -58.59 33.10 -42.83
C ASN A 563 -59.79 32.14 -42.91
N SER A 564 -60.26 31.71 -41.73
CA SER A 564 -61.65 31.91 -41.29
C SER A 564 -61.78 31.78 -39.77
N GLU A 565 -62.37 32.80 -39.13
CA GLU A 565 -62.80 32.83 -37.73
C GLU A 565 -64.01 31.91 -37.52
N GLU A 566 -63.97 31.05 -36.49
CA GLU A 566 -65.14 30.37 -35.92
C GLU A 566 -65.07 30.47 -34.39
N ALA A 567 -66.24 30.69 -33.78
CA ALA A 567 -66.45 30.98 -32.37
C ALA A 567 -66.03 29.80 -31.47
N LEU A 568 -65.20 30.09 -30.46
CA LEU A 568 -64.64 29.12 -29.52
C LEU A 568 -65.71 28.61 -28.54
N SER A 569 -65.78 27.29 -28.39
CA SER A 569 -66.65 26.60 -27.44
C SER A 569 -65.94 26.45 -26.09
N SER A 570 -66.68 26.15 -25.03
CA SER A 570 -66.20 25.98 -23.66
C SER A 570 -65.12 24.89 -23.46
N GLU A 571 -64.82 24.09 -24.48
CA GLU A 571 -63.70 23.12 -24.50
C GLU A 571 -62.35 23.75 -24.86
N ASP A 572 -62.33 24.93 -25.50
CA ASP A 572 -61.08 25.60 -25.91
C ASP A 572 -60.38 26.39 -24.80
N LEU A 573 -61.02 26.53 -23.63
CA LEU A 573 -60.42 27.18 -22.44
C LEU A 573 -59.48 26.26 -21.63
N LEU A 574 -59.40 24.97 -21.98
CA LEU A 574 -58.43 23.98 -21.45
C LEU A 574 -57.29 23.70 -22.46
N GLY A 575 -56.87 24.73 -23.19
CA GLY A 575 -55.83 24.61 -24.22
C GLY A 575 -54.48 24.10 -23.71
N ASN A 576 -54.02 23.00 -24.30
CA ASN A 576 -52.63 22.49 -24.36
C ASN A 576 -51.97 21.85 -23.11
N ALA A 577 -52.71 21.19 -22.23
CA ALA A 577 -52.07 20.31 -21.23
C ALA A 577 -51.75 18.92 -21.83
N ILE A 578 -50.47 18.55 -21.90
CA ILE A 578 -50.05 17.17 -22.24
C ILE A 578 -50.63 16.24 -21.17
N SER A 579 -51.50 15.31 -21.58
CA SER A 579 -52.13 14.33 -20.69
C SER A 579 -52.07 12.92 -21.28
N TYR A 580 -52.03 11.92 -20.40
CA TYR A 580 -52.04 10.50 -20.77
C TYR A 580 -53.13 9.76 -20.01
N SER A 581 -53.92 8.93 -20.71
CA SER A 581 -54.78 7.95 -20.05
C SER A 581 -53.97 6.77 -19.49
N MET A 582 -54.55 6.02 -18.56
CA MET A 582 -53.91 4.81 -18.02
C MET A 582 -53.62 3.80 -19.13
N GLY A 583 -52.36 3.36 -19.23
CA GLY A 583 -51.87 2.48 -20.30
C GLY A 583 -51.56 3.16 -21.64
N GLU A 584 -51.76 4.47 -21.77
CA GLU A 584 -51.45 5.24 -22.98
C GLU A 584 -50.00 5.77 -22.95
N GLY A 585 -49.22 5.41 -23.97
CA GLY A 585 -47.80 5.77 -24.05
C GLY A 585 -46.98 5.20 -22.89
N ILE A 586 -45.69 5.53 -22.85
CA ILE A 586 -44.79 4.98 -21.82
C ILE A 586 -45.17 5.46 -20.40
N VAL A 587 -45.65 6.70 -20.28
CA VAL A 587 -46.07 7.28 -19.00
C VAL A 587 -47.31 6.56 -18.46
N GLY A 588 -48.33 6.34 -19.31
CA GLY A 588 -49.54 5.61 -18.93
C GLY A 588 -49.28 4.12 -18.67
N GLU A 589 -48.39 3.48 -19.42
CA GLU A 589 -47.97 2.09 -19.17
C GLU A 589 -47.31 1.94 -17.79
N VAL A 590 -46.37 2.82 -17.45
CA VAL A 590 -45.67 2.80 -16.16
C VAL A 590 -46.63 3.07 -15.00
N ALA A 591 -47.59 3.98 -15.17
CA ALA A 591 -48.63 4.24 -14.19
C ALA A 591 -49.55 3.03 -13.95
N ARG A 592 -49.96 2.33 -15.02
CA ARG A 592 -50.79 1.12 -14.95
C ARG A 592 -50.04 -0.04 -14.29
N ASP A 593 -48.83 -0.30 -14.76
CA ASP A 593 -48.05 -1.47 -14.36
C ASP A 593 -47.34 -1.28 -13.00
N ARG A 594 -47.19 -0.01 -12.57
CA ARG A 594 -46.49 0.41 -11.33
C ARG A 594 -45.07 -0.14 -11.24
N LYS A 595 -44.41 -0.25 -12.38
CA LYS A 595 -43.02 -0.70 -12.50
C LYS A 595 -42.19 0.34 -13.22
N ALA A 596 -41.05 0.67 -12.63
CA ALA A 596 -40.08 1.54 -13.27
C ALA A 596 -39.56 0.90 -14.57
N ARG A 597 -39.25 1.73 -15.56
CA ARG A 597 -38.71 1.28 -16.86
C ARG A 597 -37.58 2.21 -17.31
N ILE A 598 -36.51 1.61 -17.81
CA ILE A 598 -35.46 2.30 -18.56
C ILE A 598 -35.72 2.02 -20.04
N LEU A 599 -35.65 3.04 -20.88
CA LEU A 599 -35.80 2.92 -22.31
C LEU A 599 -34.57 3.46 -23.02
N GLY A 600 -33.99 2.64 -23.89
CA GLY A 600 -32.95 3.04 -24.82
C GLY A 600 -33.50 3.55 -26.17
N PRO A 601 -32.63 3.97 -27.10
CA PRO A 601 -33.04 4.55 -28.39
C PRO A 601 -33.96 3.64 -29.21
N HIS A 602 -33.75 2.32 -29.17
CA HIS A 602 -34.55 1.35 -29.90
C HIS A 602 -35.97 1.21 -29.35
N GLU A 603 -36.13 1.28 -28.03
CA GLU A 603 -37.45 1.14 -27.37
C GLU A 603 -38.23 2.45 -27.51
N LEU A 604 -37.54 3.60 -27.41
CA LEU A 604 -38.13 4.92 -27.62
C LEU A 604 -38.71 5.10 -29.04
N ALA A 605 -38.15 4.43 -30.05
CA ALA A 605 -38.66 4.47 -31.42
C ALA A 605 -40.09 3.91 -31.59
N SER A 606 -40.58 3.11 -30.64
CA SER A 606 -41.94 2.57 -30.65
C SER A 606 -43.00 3.53 -30.08
N TYR A 607 -42.59 4.65 -29.49
CA TYR A 607 -43.48 5.65 -28.89
C TYR A 607 -43.53 6.93 -29.73
N LYS A 608 -44.73 7.52 -29.86
CA LYS A 608 -44.91 8.84 -30.46
C LYS A 608 -44.83 9.91 -29.37
N PHE A 609 -43.81 10.76 -29.42
CA PHE A 609 -43.65 11.88 -28.49
C PHE A 609 -44.21 13.16 -29.12
N SER A 610 -44.95 13.93 -28.33
CA SER A 610 -45.62 15.17 -28.78
C SER A 610 -44.69 16.40 -28.82
N SER A 611 -43.42 16.27 -28.45
CA SER A 611 -42.46 17.38 -28.33
C SER A 611 -41.26 17.28 -29.29
N HIS A 612 -40.66 18.43 -29.62
CA HIS A 612 -39.63 18.62 -30.66
C HIS A 612 -38.21 18.08 -30.29
N LYS A 613 -38.06 17.17 -29.32
CA LYS A 613 -36.75 16.60 -28.96
C LYS A 613 -36.90 15.08 -28.74
N ASN A 614 -36.21 14.27 -29.55
CA ASN A 614 -36.15 12.81 -29.38
C ASN A 614 -35.10 12.47 -28.30
N PRO A 615 -35.49 12.04 -27.08
CA PRO A 615 -34.53 11.55 -26.10
C PRO A 615 -33.82 10.29 -26.61
N GLN A 616 -32.59 10.08 -26.18
CA GLN A 616 -31.81 8.87 -26.50
C GLN A 616 -31.78 7.89 -25.32
N SER A 617 -32.24 8.32 -24.14
CA SER A 617 -32.36 7.51 -22.94
C SER A 617 -33.46 8.09 -22.06
N MET A 618 -34.32 7.25 -21.50
CA MET A 618 -35.42 7.66 -20.63
C MET A 618 -35.56 6.74 -19.42
N LEU A 619 -35.83 7.29 -18.25
CA LEU A 619 -36.16 6.57 -17.02
C LEU A 619 -37.53 7.05 -16.52
N CYS A 620 -38.50 6.14 -16.50
CA CYS A 620 -39.83 6.39 -15.99
C CYS A 620 -40.02 5.66 -14.68
N VAL A 621 -40.36 6.37 -13.60
CA VAL A 621 -40.55 5.80 -12.26
C VAL A 621 -41.94 6.18 -11.72
N PRO A 622 -42.75 5.20 -11.31
CA PRO A 622 -44.05 5.48 -10.73
C PRO A 622 -43.91 6.04 -9.31
N VAL A 623 -44.69 7.05 -9.00
CA VAL A 623 -44.83 7.63 -7.66
C VAL A 623 -46.09 7.03 -7.04
N THR A 624 -45.90 6.06 -6.15
CA THR A 624 -47.00 5.31 -5.54
C THR A 624 -47.00 5.45 -4.03
N LEU A 625 -48.19 5.62 -3.45
CA LEU A 625 -48.40 5.54 -2.01
C LEU A 625 -49.31 4.34 -1.72
N LYS A 626 -48.76 3.31 -1.05
CA LYS A 626 -49.41 2.00 -0.92
C LYS A 626 -49.76 1.43 -2.31
N ASP A 627 -51.04 1.18 -2.57
CA ASP A 627 -51.55 0.68 -3.85
C ASP A 627 -52.17 1.78 -4.73
N ARG A 628 -51.94 3.06 -4.43
CA ARG A 628 -52.48 4.19 -5.22
C ARG A 628 -51.36 4.85 -6.01
N ILE A 629 -51.63 5.13 -7.28
CA ILE A 629 -50.75 5.91 -8.14
C ILE A 629 -50.99 7.40 -7.85
N ILE A 630 -49.92 8.12 -7.50
CA ILE A 630 -49.94 9.58 -7.33
C ILE A 630 -49.49 10.24 -8.63
N GLY A 631 -48.53 9.64 -9.33
CA GLY A 631 -47.98 10.20 -10.55
C GLY A 631 -46.85 9.38 -11.13
N VAL A 632 -46.17 9.94 -12.14
CA VAL A 632 -45.00 9.35 -12.79
C VAL A 632 -43.93 10.42 -12.96
N ILE A 633 -42.72 10.12 -12.49
CA ILE A 633 -41.51 10.90 -12.77
C ILE A 633 -40.90 10.35 -14.05
N VAL A 634 -40.64 11.23 -15.01
CA VAL A 634 -39.95 10.92 -16.26
C VAL A 634 -38.65 11.69 -16.28
N LEU A 635 -37.52 11.01 -16.42
CA LEU A 635 -36.20 11.60 -16.58
C LEU A 635 -35.67 11.26 -17.98
N GLU A 636 -35.14 12.25 -18.67
CA GLU A 636 -34.75 12.16 -20.07
C GLU A 636 -33.33 12.69 -20.28
N ASP A 637 -32.60 12.06 -21.20
CA ASP A 637 -31.28 12.53 -21.62
C ASP A 637 -31.07 12.33 -23.14
N LYS A 638 -30.20 13.16 -23.71
CA LYS A 638 -29.77 13.13 -25.11
C LYS A 638 -28.63 12.14 -25.37
N LYS A 639 -27.95 11.60 -24.34
CA LYS A 639 -26.96 10.53 -24.53
C LYS A 639 -27.59 9.15 -24.38
N THR A 640 -27.11 8.19 -25.15
CA THR A 640 -27.60 6.80 -25.19
C THR A 640 -27.19 6.01 -23.94
N ALA A 641 -28.09 5.16 -23.42
CA ALA A 641 -27.81 4.16 -22.38
C ALA A 641 -27.21 4.71 -21.06
N LEU A 642 -27.75 5.83 -20.58
CA LEU A 642 -27.26 6.52 -19.40
C LEU A 642 -27.88 6.06 -18.07
N PHE A 643 -29.05 5.40 -18.10
CA PHE A 643 -29.71 4.93 -16.89
C PHE A 643 -29.40 3.45 -16.65
N ASP A 644 -29.11 3.10 -15.39
CA ASP A 644 -28.91 1.72 -14.97
C ASP A 644 -29.87 1.29 -13.83
N GLU A 645 -29.80 0.00 -13.46
CA GLU A 645 -30.60 -0.56 -12.36
C GLU A 645 -30.34 0.11 -10.99
N SER A 646 -29.19 0.76 -10.79
CA SER A 646 -28.93 1.53 -9.58
C SER A 646 -29.68 2.86 -9.57
N ASP A 647 -29.83 3.51 -10.72
CA ASP A 647 -30.65 4.71 -10.87
C ASP A 647 -32.13 4.42 -10.60
N ILE A 648 -32.66 3.27 -11.06
CA ILE A 648 -34.03 2.84 -10.72
C ILE A 648 -34.19 2.76 -9.20
N ARG A 649 -33.30 2.06 -8.50
CA ARG A 649 -33.40 1.88 -7.05
C ARG A 649 -33.37 3.21 -6.31
N LEU A 650 -32.50 4.12 -6.75
CA LEU A 650 -32.30 5.43 -6.14
C LEU A 650 -33.53 6.33 -6.35
N ILE A 651 -34.01 6.46 -7.59
CA ILE A 651 -35.20 7.28 -7.90
C ILE A 651 -36.47 6.67 -7.33
N GLN A 652 -36.60 5.34 -7.26
CA GLN A 652 -37.77 4.70 -6.68
C GLN A 652 -37.84 4.86 -5.17
N ALA A 653 -36.70 4.84 -4.47
CA ALA A 653 -36.63 5.21 -3.05
C ALA A 653 -37.04 6.67 -2.85
N PHE A 654 -36.55 7.57 -3.70
CA PHE A 654 -36.93 8.98 -3.68
C PHE A 654 -38.42 9.23 -3.99
N ALA A 655 -38.96 8.57 -5.02
CA ALA A 655 -40.36 8.63 -5.41
C ALA A 655 -41.29 8.16 -4.28
N SER A 656 -40.89 7.15 -3.52
CA SER A 656 -41.65 6.65 -2.37
C SER A 656 -41.75 7.71 -1.26
N GLN A 657 -40.69 8.48 -1.02
CA GLN A 657 -40.70 9.58 -0.06
C GLN A 657 -41.52 10.77 -0.59
N ALA A 658 -41.34 11.13 -1.87
CA ALA A 658 -42.10 12.19 -2.53
C ALA A 658 -43.60 11.92 -2.51
N ALA A 659 -44.01 10.66 -2.70
CA ALA A 659 -45.40 10.23 -2.64
C ALA A 659 -46.09 10.64 -1.33
N VAL A 660 -45.41 10.46 -0.18
CA VAL A 660 -45.93 10.85 1.13
C VAL A 660 -46.10 12.36 1.23
N THR A 661 -45.09 13.13 0.81
CA THR A 661 -45.11 14.59 0.88
C THR A 661 -46.20 15.19 -0.03
N ILE A 662 -46.31 14.71 -1.27
CA ILE A 662 -47.33 15.15 -2.23
C ILE A 662 -48.73 14.87 -1.68
N GLU A 663 -48.97 13.68 -1.10
CA GLU A 663 -50.27 13.37 -0.50
C GLU A 663 -50.57 14.24 0.72
N ASN A 664 -49.58 14.49 1.59
CA ASN A 664 -49.76 15.38 2.74
C ASN A 664 -50.13 16.81 2.30
N ALA A 665 -49.46 17.36 1.28
CA ALA A 665 -49.78 18.67 0.73
C ALA A 665 -51.18 18.69 0.10
N ARG A 666 -51.59 17.62 -0.60
CA ARG A 666 -52.96 17.47 -1.13
C ARG A 666 -54.01 17.42 -0.02
N LEU A 667 -53.78 16.62 1.02
CA LEU A 667 -54.67 16.52 2.19
C LEU A 667 -54.76 17.84 2.94
N TYR A 668 -53.65 18.56 3.07
CA TYR A 668 -53.63 19.90 3.68
C TYR A 668 -54.51 20.87 2.89
N LYS A 669 -54.36 20.94 1.56
CA LYS A 669 -55.19 21.79 0.70
C LYS A 669 -56.69 21.50 0.84
N LEU A 670 -57.08 20.21 0.91
CA LEU A 670 -58.46 19.79 1.14
C LEU A 670 -58.97 20.09 2.55
N ALA A 671 -58.11 20.10 3.56
CA ALA A 671 -58.48 20.41 4.93
C ALA A 671 -58.70 21.92 5.17
N VAL A 672 -58.06 22.76 4.35
CA VAL A 672 -57.94 24.22 4.53
C VAL A 672 -58.95 25.02 3.70
N PHE A 673 -59.29 24.58 2.49
CA PHE A 673 -60.16 25.32 1.57
C PHE A 673 -61.51 24.63 1.33
N ASP A 674 -62.56 25.43 1.14
CA ASP A 674 -63.89 24.97 0.76
C ASP A 674 -63.93 24.55 -0.71
N GLY A 675 -64.57 23.41 -0.98
CA GLY A 675 -64.58 22.80 -2.31
C GLY A 675 -65.26 23.64 -3.39
N LEU A 676 -66.35 24.34 -3.04
CA LEU A 676 -67.15 25.16 -3.96
C LEU A 676 -66.57 26.58 -4.10
N THR A 677 -66.40 27.28 -2.97
CA THR A 677 -66.07 28.71 -2.94
C THR A 677 -64.56 28.99 -3.01
N LYS A 678 -63.72 27.97 -2.80
CA LYS A 678 -62.26 28.08 -2.68
C LYS A 678 -61.77 29.06 -1.60
N LEU A 679 -62.65 29.47 -0.68
CA LEU A 679 -62.30 30.24 0.51
C LEU A 679 -61.82 29.33 1.63
N TYR A 680 -61.23 29.89 2.68
CA TYR A 680 -60.86 29.10 3.86
C TYR A 680 -62.09 28.50 4.54
N VAL A 681 -61.98 27.28 5.05
CA VAL A 681 -63.08 26.66 5.83
C VAL A 681 -63.16 27.24 7.25
N HIS A 682 -64.34 27.15 7.86
CA HIS A 682 -64.60 27.56 9.24
C HIS A 682 -63.51 27.18 10.25
N ARG A 683 -63.04 25.92 10.24
CA ARG A 683 -61.99 25.47 11.19
C ARG A 683 -60.66 26.23 11.01
N PHE A 684 -60.29 26.57 9.78
CA PHE A 684 -59.06 27.30 9.49
C PHE A 684 -59.18 28.75 9.94
N PHE A 685 -60.35 29.36 9.68
CA PHE A 685 -60.69 30.69 10.20
C PHE A 685 -60.53 30.76 11.73
N GLN A 686 -61.09 29.81 12.48
CA GLN A 686 -60.99 29.78 13.95
C GLN A 686 -59.52 29.71 14.43
N GLY A 687 -58.73 28.83 13.81
CA GLY A 687 -57.31 28.70 14.11
C GLY A 687 -56.53 29.99 13.81
N ARG A 688 -56.79 30.61 12.65
CA ARG A 688 -56.13 31.85 12.26
C ARG A 688 -56.54 33.04 13.11
N LEU A 689 -57.82 33.15 13.46
CA LEU A 689 -58.31 34.19 14.36
C LEU A 689 -57.63 34.11 15.72
N LEU A 690 -57.46 32.90 16.28
CA LEU A 690 -56.72 32.72 17.53
C LEU A 690 -55.26 33.19 17.41
N GLN A 691 -54.60 32.91 16.28
CA GLN A 691 -53.23 33.37 16.04
C GLN A 691 -53.14 34.89 15.93
N GLU A 692 -53.99 35.51 15.11
CA GLU A 692 -53.99 36.97 14.92
C GLU A 692 -54.42 37.70 16.20
N PHE A 693 -55.37 37.17 16.97
CA PHE A 693 -55.76 37.72 18.26
C PHE A 693 -54.59 37.73 19.25
N LYS A 694 -53.85 36.62 19.38
CA LYS A 694 -52.63 36.56 20.21
C LYS A 694 -51.56 37.54 19.73
N ARG A 695 -51.41 37.70 18.41
CA ARG A 695 -50.48 38.65 17.79
C ARG A 695 -50.86 40.08 18.14
N THR A 696 -52.13 40.42 17.97
CA THR A 696 -52.69 41.73 18.30
C THR A 696 -52.58 42.05 19.80
N GLN A 697 -52.83 41.11 20.71
CA GLN A 697 -52.60 41.30 22.15
C GLN A 697 -51.13 41.61 22.46
N ARG A 698 -50.19 40.96 21.77
CA ARG A 698 -48.75 41.18 21.96
C ARG A 698 -48.29 42.55 21.44
N TYR A 699 -48.76 42.94 20.26
CA TYR A 699 -48.28 44.15 19.56
C TYR A 699 -49.19 45.36 19.73
N LYS A 700 -50.31 45.22 20.46
CA LYS A 700 -51.32 46.27 20.68
C LYS A 700 -51.83 46.89 19.36
N ALA A 701 -52.03 46.06 18.34
CA ALA A 701 -52.54 46.48 17.04
C ALA A 701 -54.06 46.21 16.95
N PRO A 702 -54.86 47.03 16.25
CA PRO A 702 -56.29 46.77 16.13
C PRO A 702 -56.57 45.50 15.31
N LEU A 703 -57.70 44.86 15.54
CA LEU A 703 -58.14 43.66 14.81
C LEU A 703 -59.65 43.72 14.62
N ALA A 704 -60.14 43.50 13.40
CA ALA A 704 -61.57 43.44 13.14
C ALA A 704 -62.00 42.07 12.60
N VAL A 705 -63.22 41.67 12.95
CA VAL A 705 -63.91 40.49 12.42
C VAL A 705 -65.24 40.93 11.82
N LEU A 706 -65.48 40.45 10.60
CA LEU A 706 -66.74 40.63 9.89
C LEU A 706 -67.39 39.27 9.77
N LEU A 707 -68.69 39.21 10.07
CA LEU A 707 -69.55 38.08 9.74
C LEU A 707 -70.64 38.57 8.82
N SER A 708 -70.88 37.81 7.76
CA SER A 708 -71.84 38.15 6.73
C SER A 708 -72.68 36.95 6.36
N ASP A 709 -73.90 37.24 5.91
CA ASP A 709 -74.87 36.26 5.45
C ASP A 709 -75.55 36.80 4.18
N ILE A 710 -75.77 35.91 3.22
CA ILE A 710 -76.53 36.24 2.01
C ILE A 710 -78.01 36.38 2.36
N ASP A 711 -78.56 37.58 2.13
CA ASP A 711 -79.92 37.90 2.53
C ASP A 711 -80.94 37.01 1.79
N HIS A 712 -81.81 36.37 2.57
CA HIS A 712 -82.88 35.50 2.07
C HIS A 712 -82.41 34.30 1.21
N PHE A 713 -81.19 33.80 1.39
CA PHE A 713 -80.62 32.76 0.54
C PHE A 713 -81.44 31.46 0.48
N LYS A 714 -82.05 31.04 1.60
CA LYS A 714 -82.99 29.91 1.58
C LYS A 714 -84.16 30.13 0.61
N ARG A 715 -84.80 31.30 0.65
CA ARG A 715 -85.90 31.65 -0.27
C ARG A 715 -85.41 31.75 -1.71
N PHE A 716 -84.19 32.23 -1.91
CA PHE A 716 -83.55 32.26 -3.21
C PHE A 716 -83.37 30.84 -3.77
N ASN A 717 -82.83 29.90 -2.98
CA ASN A 717 -82.69 28.49 -3.36
C ASN A 717 -84.04 27.81 -3.60
N ASP A 718 -85.05 28.09 -2.78
CA ASP A 718 -86.40 27.56 -2.98
C ASP A 718 -87.03 28.06 -4.30
N THR A 719 -86.59 29.23 -4.80
CA THR A 719 -87.10 29.84 -6.03
C THR A 719 -86.33 29.43 -7.29
N TYR A 720 -84.99 29.39 -7.22
CA TYR A 720 -84.11 29.20 -8.38
C TYR A 720 -83.34 27.87 -8.39
N GLY A 721 -83.46 27.07 -7.32
CA GLY A 721 -82.78 25.79 -7.17
C GLY A 721 -81.34 25.91 -6.65
N HIS A 722 -80.87 24.82 -6.02
CA HIS A 722 -79.56 24.78 -5.38
C HIS A 722 -78.38 24.99 -6.33
N GLN A 723 -78.48 24.56 -7.59
CA GLN A 723 -77.40 24.76 -8.58
C GLN A 723 -77.16 26.24 -8.88
N VAL A 724 -78.23 27.04 -8.94
CA VAL A 724 -78.12 28.50 -9.10
C VAL A 724 -77.64 29.14 -7.80
N GLY A 725 -78.03 28.59 -6.65
CA GLY A 725 -77.46 28.93 -5.35
C GLY A 725 -75.95 28.76 -5.28
N ASP A 726 -75.41 27.67 -5.82
CA ASP A 726 -73.97 27.41 -5.86
C ASP A 726 -73.21 28.44 -6.71
N ILE A 727 -73.80 28.87 -7.84
CA ILE A 727 -73.26 29.96 -8.67
C ILE A 727 -73.20 31.27 -7.86
N VAL A 728 -74.27 31.58 -7.12
CA VAL A 728 -74.29 32.75 -6.25
C VAL A 728 -73.23 32.65 -5.17
N LEU A 729 -73.10 31.50 -4.49
CA LEU A 729 -72.09 31.29 -3.44
C LEU A 729 -70.66 31.46 -3.98
N ALA A 730 -70.36 30.89 -5.16
CA ALA A 730 -69.06 31.01 -5.79
C ALA A 730 -68.77 32.46 -6.23
N GLY A 731 -69.73 33.14 -6.85
CA GLY A 731 -69.61 34.54 -7.25
C GLY A 731 -69.43 35.48 -6.06
N THR A 732 -70.24 35.31 -5.01
CA THR A 732 -70.12 36.09 -3.77
C THR A 732 -68.76 35.85 -3.11
N ALA A 733 -68.29 34.61 -3.06
CA ALA A 733 -66.97 34.30 -2.52
C ALA A 733 -65.83 35.02 -3.26
N GLU A 734 -65.89 35.08 -4.60
CA GLU A 734 -64.91 35.79 -5.41
C GLU A 734 -64.92 37.31 -5.13
N ILE A 735 -66.11 37.90 -4.96
CA ILE A 735 -66.28 39.30 -4.59
C ILE A 735 -65.65 39.58 -3.23
N PHE A 736 -65.91 38.75 -2.22
CA PHE A 736 -65.29 38.91 -0.90
C PHE A 736 -63.77 38.85 -1.00
N LYS A 737 -63.21 37.89 -1.74
CA LYS A 737 -61.76 37.73 -1.93
C LYS A 737 -61.13 38.94 -2.63
N LYS A 738 -61.78 39.49 -3.67
CA LYS A 738 -61.32 40.69 -4.40
C LYS A 738 -61.48 41.98 -3.60
N SER A 739 -62.37 41.98 -2.62
CA SER A 739 -62.72 43.14 -1.80
C SER A 739 -61.88 43.29 -0.55
N VAL A 740 -60.87 42.45 -0.32
CA VAL A 740 -59.97 42.51 0.85
C VAL A 740 -58.49 42.50 0.43
N ARG A 741 -57.58 42.79 1.35
CA ARG A 741 -56.12 42.76 1.11
C ARG A 741 -55.59 41.32 1.18
N GLU A 742 -54.42 41.07 0.63
CA GLU A 742 -53.77 39.75 0.68
C GLU A 742 -53.51 39.25 2.13
N ILE A 743 -53.26 40.17 3.06
CA ILE A 743 -53.06 39.84 4.49
C ILE A 743 -54.36 39.52 5.23
N ASP A 744 -55.51 39.89 4.66
CA ASP A 744 -56.83 39.67 5.24
C ASP A 744 -57.26 38.24 4.92
N LEU A 745 -57.98 37.60 5.85
CA LEU A 745 -58.46 36.23 5.65
C LEU A 745 -59.95 36.23 5.37
N VAL A 746 -60.36 35.63 4.25
CA VAL A 746 -61.77 35.38 3.92
C VAL A 746 -62.08 33.89 4.05
N ALA A 747 -63.11 33.56 4.79
CA ALA A 747 -63.56 32.18 5.00
C ALA A 747 -65.05 32.01 4.68
N ARG A 748 -65.40 30.81 4.22
CA ARG A 748 -66.77 30.32 4.27
C ARG A 748 -67.03 29.79 5.67
N TYR A 749 -67.83 30.52 6.43
CA TYR A 749 -68.06 30.27 7.85
C TYR A 749 -69.20 29.27 8.09
N GLY A 750 -70.20 29.28 7.20
CA GLY A 750 -71.39 28.42 7.24
C GLY A 750 -71.90 28.11 5.83
N GLY A 751 -73.16 27.69 5.72
CA GLY A 751 -73.78 27.33 4.43
C GLY A 751 -73.83 28.51 3.45
N GLU A 752 -74.33 29.65 3.92
CA GLU A 752 -74.49 30.92 3.19
C GLU A 752 -73.77 32.09 3.88
N GLU A 753 -72.91 31.76 4.85
CA GLU A 753 -72.23 32.73 5.72
C GLU A 753 -70.75 32.84 5.38
N PHE A 754 -70.25 34.07 5.36
CA PHE A 754 -68.86 34.42 5.11
C PHE A 754 -68.28 35.16 6.31
N ALA A 755 -67.00 34.91 6.60
CA ALA A 755 -66.29 35.58 7.66
C ALA A 755 -65.00 36.22 7.13
N VAL A 756 -64.65 37.39 7.63
CA VAL A 756 -63.40 38.07 7.29
C VAL A 756 -62.65 38.45 8.55
N ILE A 757 -61.35 38.17 8.59
CA ILE A 757 -60.40 38.67 9.59
C ILE A 757 -59.62 39.81 8.95
N LEU A 758 -59.63 40.98 9.57
CA LEU A 758 -58.87 42.16 9.14
C LEU A 758 -57.82 42.51 10.21
N PRO A 759 -56.59 41.96 10.10
CA PRO A 759 -55.50 42.32 10.99
C PRO A 759 -55.15 43.81 10.85
N GLN A 760 -54.71 44.44 11.94
CA GLN A 760 -54.26 45.84 11.95
C GLN A 760 -55.29 46.83 11.38
N THR A 761 -56.58 46.53 11.58
CA THR A 761 -57.69 47.34 11.07
C THR A 761 -58.59 47.75 12.23
N ASP A 762 -58.78 49.07 12.38
CA ASP A 762 -59.66 49.68 13.37
C ASP A 762 -61.12 49.69 12.90
N THR A 763 -62.00 50.26 13.71
CA THR A 763 -63.45 50.28 13.44
C THR A 763 -63.79 50.98 12.13
N ASP A 764 -63.20 52.16 11.86
CA ASP A 764 -63.46 52.92 10.63
C ASP A 764 -62.98 52.16 9.39
N GLY A 765 -61.77 51.57 9.46
CA GLY A 765 -61.24 50.74 8.39
C GLY A 765 -62.11 49.51 8.12
N ALA A 766 -62.62 48.87 9.17
CA ALA A 766 -63.48 47.70 9.06
C ALA A 766 -64.84 48.04 8.40
N ILE A 767 -65.43 49.18 8.74
CA ILE A 767 -66.67 49.68 8.11
C ILE A 767 -66.44 49.91 6.61
N ILE A 768 -65.32 50.53 6.21
CA ILE A 768 -65.01 50.78 4.80
C ILE A 768 -64.93 49.47 4.01
N VAL A 769 -64.26 48.45 4.56
CA VAL A 769 -64.14 47.13 3.92
C VAL A 769 -65.51 46.43 3.86
N ALA A 770 -66.28 46.47 4.94
CA ALA A 770 -67.61 45.88 5.00
C ALA A 770 -68.57 46.53 3.98
N GLU A 771 -68.63 47.87 3.92
CA GLU A 771 -69.47 48.57 2.96
C GLU A 771 -69.03 48.34 1.51
N ARG A 772 -67.72 48.24 1.27
CA ARG A 772 -67.20 47.87 -0.05
C ARG A 772 -67.67 46.49 -0.47
N ILE A 773 -67.58 45.50 0.42
CA ILE A 773 -68.08 44.14 0.15
C ILE A 773 -69.58 44.19 -0.13
N ARG A 774 -70.36 44.82 0.74
CA ARG A 774 -71.83 44.92 0.63
C ARG A 774 -72.26 45.52 -0.71
N LYS A 775 -71.70 46.68 -1.08
CA LYS A 775 -71.98 47.35 -2.36
C LYS A 775 -71.55 46.50 -3.55
N SER A 776 -70.37 45.89 -3.50
CA SER A 776 -69.87 45.06 -4.59
C SER A 776 -70.77 43.85 -4.84
N VAL A 777 -71.35 43.25 -3.78
CA VAL A 777 -72.31 42.15 -3.91
C VAL A 777 -73.64 42.62 -4.49
N GLU A 778 -74.16 43.77 -4.03
CA GLU A 778 -75.41 44.37 -4.51
C GLU A 778 -75.32 44.79 -5.99
N GLU A 779 -74.18 45.32 -6.41
CA GLU A 779 -73.94 45.79 -7.78
C GLU A 779 -73.66 44.64 -8.75
N PHE A 780 -73.14 43.51 -8.28
CA PHE A 780 -72.79 42.37 -9.13
C PHE A 780 -74.01 41.76 -9.84
N ASP A 781 -73.83 41.38 -11.10
CA ASP A 781 -74.86 40.72 -11.91
C ASP A 781 -74.63 39.21 -11.88
N TYR A 782 -75.42 38.49 -11.08
CA TYR A 782 -75.37 37.03 -11.04
C TYR A 782 -76.17 36.46 -12.21
N LEU A 783 -75.50 35.80 -13.16
CA LEU A 783 -76.14 35.27 -14.36
C LEU A 783 -76.80 33.91 -14.08
N HIS A 784 -78.12 33.81 -14.24
CA HIS A 784 -78.82 32.54 -14.25
C HIS A 784 -78.51 31.79 -15.56
N PRO A 785 -78.44 30.43 -15.56
CA PRO A 785 -78.15 29.64 -16.77
C PRO A 785 -79.05 29.89 -18.00
N ASP A 786 -80.19 30.56 -17.82
CA ASP A 786 -81.12 30.95 -18.89
C ASP A 786 -80.95 32.41 -19.37
N GLY A 787 -79.91 33.11 -18.90
CA GLY A 787 -79.56 34.47 -19.29
C GLY A 787 -80.18 35.58 -18.43
N ARG A 788 -80.98 35.26 -17.40
CA ARG A 788 -81.54 36.28 -16.49
C ARG A 788 -80.47 36.81 -15.52
N ILE A 789 -80.51 38.12 -15.23
CA ILE A 789 -79.68 38.75 -14.21
C ILE A 789 -80.42 38.65 -12.86
N LEU A 790 -79.74 38.09 -11.86
CA LEU A 790 -80.22 37.98 -10.49
C LEU A 790 -79.47 38.96 -9.60
N LYS A 791 -80.20 39.60 -8.68
CA LYS A 791 -79.65 40.51 -7.69
C LYS A 791 -79.67 39.87 -6.31
N VAL A 792 -78.55 40.01 -5.61
CA VAL A 792 -78.30 39.42 -4.30
C VAL A 792 -77.77 40.52 -3.39
N ALA A 793 -78.16 40.49 -2.12
CA ALA A 793 -77.66 41.40 -1.10
C ALA A 793 -77.06 40.59 0.05
N VAL A 794 -76.17 41.22 0.81
CA VAL A 794 -75.60 40.65 2.03
C VAL A 794 -75.78 41.61 3.19
N SER A 795 -76.04 41.05 4.36
CA SER A 795 -75.94 41.78 5.63
C SER A 795 -74.58 41.48 6.26
N ILE A 796 -73.96 42.46 6.93
CA ILE A 796 -72.63 42.31 7.53
C ILE A 796 -72.63 42.88 8.95
N GLY A 797 -72.20 42.08 9.91
CA GLY A 797 -71.89 42.51 11.28
C GLY A 797 -70.40 42.73 11.46
N VAL A 798 -70.00 43.84 12.08
CA VAL A 798 -68.60 44.21 12.32
C VAL A 798 -68.32 44.25 13.81
N ALA A 799 -67.25 43.61 14.27
CA ALA A 799 -66.72 43.77 15.61
C ALA A 799 -65.21 44.03 15.58
N THR A 800 -64.73 44.91 16.45
CA THR A 800 -63.33 45.34 16.48
C THR A 800 -62.74 45.25 17.87
N TYR A 801 -61.50 44.79 17.96
CA TYR A 801 -60.70 44.79 19.16
C TYR A 801 -59.67 45.93 19.13
N ASN A 802 -59.77 46.84 20.11
CA ASN A 802 -58.90 48.03 20.24
C ASN A 802 -58.07 48.06 21.55
N GLY A 803 -57.97 46.95 22.28
CA GLY A 803 -56.92 46.78 23.30
C GLY A 803 -57.32 46.45 24.75
N THR A 804 -58.60 46.43 25.14
CA THR A 804 -58.96 46.12 26.55
C THR A 804 -60.34 45.47 26.81
N GLU A 805 -61.18 45.23 25.80
CA GLU A 805 -62.60 44.87 26.03
C GLU A 805 -62.97 43.42 25.68
N VAL A 806 -62.02 42.63 25.17
CA VAL A 806 -62.24 41.24 24.74
C VAL A 806 -61.07 40.38 25.20
N ASP A 807 -61.34 39.35 26.00
CA ASP A 807 -60.31 38.44 26.53
C ASP A 807 -60.09 37.20 25.64
N GLU A 808 -61.10 36.80 24.87
CA GLU A 808 -61.05 35.62 24.00
C GLU A 808 -61.47 35.93 22.56
N PRO A 809 -60.83 35.34 21.53
CA PRO A 809 -61.20 35.58 20.13
C PRO A 809 -62.64 35.17 19.80
N LYS A 810 -63.21 34.19 20.52
CA LYS A 810 -64.60 33.75 20.35
C LYS A 810 -65.60 34.86 20.65
N GLU A 811 -65.27 35.73 21.59
CA GLU A 811 -66.13 36.85 21.97
C GLU A 811 -66.20 37.89 20.86
N LEU A 812 -65.10 38.12 20.12
CA LEU A 812 -65.09 39.00 18.95
C LEU A 812 -65.99 38.48 17.81
N VAL A 813 -66.00 37.15 17.61
CA VAL A 813 -66.93 36.49 16.67
C VAL A 813 -68.37 36.64 17.14
N ARG A 814 -68.64 36.43 18.44
CA ARG A 814 -69.98 36.58 19.03
C ARG A 814 -70.52 38.01 18.85
N GLN A 815 -69.70 39.02 19.09
CA GLN A 815 -70.05 40.43 18.91
C GLN A 815 -70.39 40.74 17.44
N SER A 816 -69.60 40.23 16.50
CA SER A 816 -69.85 40.38 15.07
C SER A 816 -71.14 39.68 14.64
N ASP A 817 -71.44 38.50 15.20
CA ASP A 817 -72.67 37.74 14.95
C ASP A 817 -73.92 38.46 15.48
N MET A 818 -73.80 39.14 16.62
CA MET A 818 -74.88 39.98 17.16
C MET A 818 -75.15 41.20 16.29
N ALA A 819 -74.10 41.87 15.80
CA ALA A 819 -74.26 42.97 14.86
C ALA A 819 -74.91 42.51 13.55
N LEU A 820 -74.52 41.33 13.04
CA LEU A 820 -75.12 40.72 11.85
C LEU A 820 -76.62 40.41 12.07
N TYR A 821 -76.98 39.91 13.25
CA TYR A 821 -78.37 39.68 13.62
C TYR A 821 -79.20 40.98 13.55
N HIS A 822 -78.72 42.08 14.14
CA HIS A 822 -79.39 43.37 14.04
C HIS A 822 -79.47 43.91 12.60
N ALA A 823 -78.45 43.68 11.77
CA ALA A 823 -78.51 44.02 10.35
C ALA A 823 -79.66 43.27 9.64
N LYS A 824 -79.89 42.00 9.97
CA LYS A 824 -80.98 41.19 9.42
C LYS A 824 -82.37 41.64 9.88
N GLU A 825 -82.51 42.18 11.08
CA GLU A 825 -83.79 42.68 11.60
C GLU A 825 -84.11 44.10 11.11
N ASN A 826 -83.12 44.97 11.02
CA ASN A 826 -83.28 46.37 10.63
C ASN A 826 -83.45 46.58 9.11
N GLY A 827 -83.93 45.57 8.37
CA GLY A 827 -84.23 45.69 6.94
C GLY A 827 -83.22 45.06 5.99
N ARG A 828 -82.17 44.38 6.48
CA ARG A 828 -81.13 43.69 5.68
C ARG A 828 -80.32 44.65 4.78
N ASN A 829 -79.42 44.10 3.95
CA ASN A 829 -78.57 44.85 3.02
C ASN A 829 -77.87 46.06 3.67
N GLN A 830 -77.26 45.84 4.84
CA GLN A 830 -76.60 46.89 5.59
C GLN A 830 -75.43 46.35 6.40
N VAL A 831 -74.52 47.27 6.76
CA VAL A 831 -73.43 47.01 7.70
C VAL A 831 -73.82 47.55 9.07
N VAL A 832 -73.75 46.70 10.10
CA VAL A 832 -73.94 47.10 11.49
C VAL A 832 -72.67 46.85 12.27
N VAL A 833 -72.26 47.83 13.08
CA VAL A 833 -71.11 47.70 13.99
C VAL A 833 -71.61 47.37 15.38
N PHE A 834 -70.97 46.43 16.04
CA PHE A 834 -71.29 46.07 17.41
C PHE A 834 -71.09 47.26 18.36
N ALA A 835 -72.07 47.52 19.22
CA ALA A 835 -71.98 48.49 20.30
C ALA A 835 -72.34 47.83 21.64
N PRO A 836 -71.65 48.18 22.75
CA PRO A 836 -72.00 47.68 24.08
C PRO A 836 -73.47 47.97 24.43
N GLY A 837 -74.24 46.94 24.76
CA GLY A 837 -75.68 47.02 25.06
C GLY A 837 -76.61 46.43 23.98
N MET A 838 -76.07 46.00 22.83
CA MET A 838 -76.78 45.08 21.95
C MET A 838 -76.85 43.71 22.64
N ASP A 839 -78.06 43.17 22.90
CA ASP A 839 -78.31 41.84 23.48
C ASP A 839 -79.42 41.13 22.69
N ARG A 840 -79.29 39.81 22.52
CA ARG A 840 -80.32 38.99 21.85
C ARG A 840 -81.63 38.87 22.63
N GLU A 841 -81.61 39.17 23.94
CA GLU A 841 -82.75 39.00 24.86
C GLU A 841 -83.44 40.32 25.26
N ASN A 842 -82.91 41.50 24.86
CA ASN A 842 -83.61 42.79 25.03
C ASN A 842 -84.41 43.16 23.77
N MET A 843 -85.31 42.26 23.36
CA MET A 843 -86.38 42.51 22.39
C MET A 843 -87.73 42.06 22.94
#